data_AF-A0A3N4GV50-F1
#
_entry.id   AF-A0A3N4GV50-F1
#
_cell.length_a   1.000
_cell.length_b   1.000
_cell.length_c   1.000
_cell.angle_alpha   90.00
_cell.angle_beta   90.00
_cell.angle_gamma   90.00
#
_symmetry.space_group_name_H-M   'P 1'
#
loop_
_entity.id
_entity.type
_entity.pdbx_description
1 polymer ?
#
loop_
_entity_poly.entity_id
_entity_poly.type
_entity_poly.pdbx_seq_one_letter_code
_entity_poly.pdbx_strand_id
1 'polypeptide(L)'
;MAVVDDRGHGARSDSGRGGTGGFDDEAPIPTEEFGRQPPQDMAAEQSVLGGMLLSKDAIADVVEKIRPADFYRPAHQAVYDAILELYGKGEPADAVTVSAELERAGELRRVGGAPYLHTLISTVPTAANAGYYAEIVAEKAILRRLVEAGTRIVQFGYSGADGQDVAEVVDRAQAEVYEVTERRTAEDYVPLEELLQPTMDEIDSIASRGGLSLGVPTGFADLDKLTNGLHPGQMIIVAARPGVGKALSLDTPLPTPTGWTTMGRVAVGDKLLDAHGRPTTVVAATDVMTERPCYEVEFADGNTIVADAWHEWAIEVDGSSQVVTTEGMCAHVGSAFIRNTTPLELPRKRFAYGPYTVAALAGMAFDDPEIGMRIDAEGPVDVMTLMADLGGHIPYEYLRGSIAQRRALLAGLLDARATVDDDGWITVPAATRHMTAVVADLVAGLGYTYRRSATGWLRVDADDDVFTVHHKALRHKELRRPAGVRRIVAVRPVDSVPVRCVQVDNEDHLFLAGEAMVPTHNSTLAMDFLRSCSIHHHMTGAMFSLEMSKVEIVMRLLSAEAKVKLGDMRGGSMTDDDWTRLARRMGEISEAPLFIDDSPNLTMMEIRAKARRLKQRNDLKLVVVDYMQLMTSGKKVESRQQEVSEFSRQLKLLAKELEVPVVAISQLNRGPEQRTDKKPQVSDLRESGSLEQDADMVILLHRPDAFERDDPRAGEADIIVGKHRNGPTATITVAHQLHLSRFVDMARG
;
A
#
# COMPACT_ATOMS: atom_id res chain seq x y z
N MET A 1 6.67 -45.42 -34.13
CA MET A 1 7.75 -45.72 -35.10
C MET A 1 7.15 -45.57 -36.48
N ALA A 2 7.60 -44.58 -37.27
CA ALA A 2 7.15 -44.22 -38.62
C ALA A 2 5.63 -43.85 -38.79
N VAL A 3 5.18 -42.78 -39.47
CA VAL A 3 5.52 -42.22 -40.81
C VAL A 3 5.04 -43.17 -41.91
N VAL A 4 4.25 -42.80 -42.95
CA VAL A 4 3.55 -41.57 -43.41
C VAL A 4 2.59 -42.05 -44.53
N ASP A 5 1.47 -41.37 -44.84
CA ASP A 5 1.26 -40.85 -46.21
C ASP A 5 0.16 -39.77 -46.29
N ASP A 6 0.34 -38.94 -47.31
CA ASP A 6 -0.34 -37.69 -47.63
C ASP A 6 -1.23 -37.86 -48.88
N ARG A 7 -1.89 -36.77 -49.29
CA ARG A 7 -2.52 -36.43 -50.58
C ARG A 7 -4.03 -36.28 -50.51
N GLY A 8 -4.47 -35.03 -50.51
CA GLY A 8 -5.88 -34.68 -50.61
C GLY A 8 -6.41 -34.62 -52.04
N HIS A 9 -7.69 -34.28 -52.15
CA HIS A 9 -8.30 -33.68 -53.34
C HIS A 9 -9.35 -32.67 -52.90
N GLY A 10 -9.47 -31.56 -53.65
CA GLY A 10 -10.47 -30.53 -53.39
C GLY A 10 -11.69 -30.62 -54.30
N ALA A 11 -12.62 -29.70 -54.02
CA ALA A 11 -13.72 -29.22 -54.86
C ALA A 11 -15.03 -30.03 -54.99
N ARG A 12 -16.08 -29.50 -54.32
CA ARG A 12 -17.52 -29.42 -54.73
C ARG A 12 -18.24 -30.80 -54.85
N SER A 13 -19.50 -31.03 -54.49
CA SER A 13 -20.77 -30.25 -54.35
C SER A 13 -21.77 -31.13 -53.55
N ASP A 14 -22.91 -30.70 -52.99
CA ASP A 14 -23.62 -29.41 -52.83
C ASP A 14 -24.82 -29.61 -51.84
N SER A 15 -25.53 -28.53 -51.48
CA SER A 15 -26.91 -28.41 -50.98
C SER A 15 -27.44 -29.29 -49.80
N GLY A 16 -27.78 -28.60 -48.70
CA GLY A 16 -28.66 -29.10 -47.62
C GLY A 16 -29.21 -27.93 -46.79
N ARG A 17 -30.55 -27.77 -46.73
CA ARG A 17 -31.23 -26.57 -46.19
C ARG A 17 -31.42 -26.55 -44.67
N GLY A 18 -31.42 -25.33 -44.10
CA GLY A 18 -32.13 -24.94 -42.87
C GLY A 18 -31.22 -24.74 -41.65
N GLY A 19 -31.42 -23.75 -40.78
CA GLY A 19 -32.36 -22.62 -40.82
C GLY A 19 -32.26 -21.72 -39.58
N THR A 20 -32.55 -20.43 -39.73
CA THR A 20 -32.85 -19.43 -38.67
C THR A 20 -31.88 -19.27 -37.47
N GLY A 21 -31.02 -18.25 -37.55
CA GLY A 21 -31.10 -17.07 -36.67
C GLY A 21 -30.34 -17.07 -35.32
N GLY A 22 -29.34 -16.18 -35.22
CA GLY A 22 -28.81 -15.72 -33.93
C GLY A 22 -27.33 -15.29 -33.99
N PHE A 23 -27.10 -13.97 -34.03
CA PHE A 23 -25.87 -13.26 -33.61
C PHE A 23 -24.49 -13.88 -33.97
N ASP A 24 -23.98 -13.53 -35.15
CA ASP A 24 -22.54 -13.42 -35.40
C ASP A 24 -22.33 -12.20 -36.32
N ASP A 25 -21.94 -11.07 -35.74
CA ASP A 25 -21.52 -9.86 -36.46
C ASP A 25 -20.08 -9.52 -36.03
N GLU A 26 -19.21 -10.54 -36.08
CA GLU A 26 -17.76 -10.33 -36.10
C GLU A 26 -17.40 -9.62 -37.41
N ALA A 27 -17.44 -8.29 -37.37
CA ALA A 27 -16.92 -7.45 -38.42
C ALA A 27 -15.46 -7.87 -38.72
N PRO A 28 -15.10 -8.24 -39.96
CA PRO A 28 -13.74 -8.64 -40.28
C PRO A 28 -12.76 -7.52 -39.94
N ILE A 29 -11.74 -7.84 -39.14
CA ILE A 29 -10.66 -6.92 -38.80
C ILE A 29 -10.05 -6.40 -40.12
N PRO A 30 -10.02 -5.08 -40.39
CA PRO A 30 -9.52 -4.57 -41.66
C PRO A 30 -8.00 -4.76 -41.79
N THR A 31 -7.59 -5.87 -42.40
CA THR A 31 -6.18 -6.13 -42.75
C THR A 31 -5.85 -5.53 -44.11
N GLU A 32 -5.57 -4.22 -44.18
CA GLU A 32 -4.88 -3.61 -45.34
C GLU A 32 -4.23 -2.24 -45.02
N GLU A 33 -3.29 -1.83 -45.89
CA GLU A 33 -2.52 -0.55 -45.89
C GLU A 33 -1.37 -0.31 -44.87
N PHE A 34 -0.26 -1.04 -45.01
CA PHE A 34 1.09 -0.57 -44.59
C PHE A 34 1.64 0.58 -45.48
N GLY A 35 0.77 1.32 -46.18
CA GLY A 35 1.12 2.30 -47.22
C GLY A 35 0.95 3.78 -46.85
N ARG A 36 0.60 4.09 -45.59
CA ARG A 36 0.34 5.48 -45.17
C ARG A 36 1.65 6.19 -44.81
N GLN A 37 1.95 7.25 -45.55
CA GLN A 37 3.05 8.15 -45.22
C GLN A 37 2.82 8.78 -43.83
N PRO A 38 3.84 8.90 -42.96
CA PRO A 38 3.65 9.47 -41.63
C PRO A 38 3.10 10.91 -41.69
N PRO A 39 2.30 11.35 -40.69
CA PRO A 39 1.77 12.70 -40.65
C PRO A 39 2.86 13.78 -40.77
N GLN A 40 2.68 14.65 -41.75
CA GLN A 40 3.59 15.72 -42.16
C GLN A 40 2.79 16.85 -42.85
N ASP A 41 3.32 18.06 -42.88
CA ASP A 41 2.87 19.11 -43.80
C ASP A 41 4.08 19.86 -44.34
N MET A 42 4.46 19.54 -45.57
CA MET A 42 5.67 20.11 -46.16
C MET A 42 5.55 21.61 -46.42
N ALA A 43 4.36 22.12 -46.74
CA ALA A 43 4.15 23.52 -47.02
C ALA A 43 4.22 24.35 -45.72
N ALA A 44 3.67 23.82 -44.62
CA ALA A 44 3.82 24.41 -43.30
C ALA A 44 5.30 24.44 -42.87
N GLU A 45 6.04 23.33 -42.96
CA GLU A 45 7.47 23.29 -42.60
C GLU A 45 8.30 24.31 -43.39
N GLN A 46 8.08 24.42 -44.71
CA GLN A 46 8.76 25.42 -45.54
C GLN A 46 8.36 26.86 -45.18
N SER A 47 7.10 27.08 -44.82
CA SER A 47 6.57 28.39 -44.41
C SER A 47 7.08 28.84 -43.04
N VAL A 48 7.33 27.91 -42.12
CA VAL A 48 8.00 28.19 -40.85
C VAL A 48 9.43 28.65 -41.09
N LEU A 49 10.25 27.83 -41.76
CA LEU A 49 11.67 28.13 -41.96
C LEU A 49 11.88 29.40 -42.76
N GLY A 50 11.10 29.61 -43.84
CA GLY A 50 11.19 30.84 -44.61
C GLY A 50 10.70 32.08 -43.84
N GLY A 51 9.78 31.92 -42.88
CA GLY A 51 9.31 33.00 -42.01
C GLY A 51 10.38 33.42 -41.00
N MET A 52 11.05 32.43 -40.40
CA MET A 52 12.22 32.63 -39.54
C MET A 52 13.39 33.31 -40.28
N LEU A 53 13.65 32.92 -41.53
CA LEU A 53 14.66 33.55 -42.40
C LEU A 53 14.29 34.99 -42.84
N LEU A 54 13.04 35.42 -42.63
CA LEU A 54 12.53 36.74 -43.01
C LEU A 54 12.41 37.72 -41.83
N SER A 55 12.17 37.23 -40.60
CA SER A 55 12.00 38.09 -39.43
C SER A 55 12.52 37.42 -38.15
N LYS A 56 13.22 38.21 -37.32
CA LYS A 56 13.65 37.79 -35.99
C LYS A 56 12.47 37.52 -35.05
N ASP A 57 11.37 38.26 -35.19
CA ASP A 57 10.18 38.09 -34.34
C ASP A 57 9.51 36.74 -34.64
N ALA A 58 9.50 36.34 -35.91
CA ALA A 58 9.03 35.02 -36.34
C ALA A 58 9.91 33.86 -35.83
N ILE A 59 11.15 34.10 -35.40
CA ILE A 59 11.97 33.09 -34.72
C ILE A 59 11.43 32.87 -33.30
N ALA A 60 11.14 33.95 -32.56
CA ALA A 60 10.60 33.86 -31.21
C ALA A 60 9.26 33.10 -31.19
N ASP A 61 8.30 33.52 -32.01
CA ASP A 61 6.96 32.91 -32.13
C ASP A 61 6.97 31.40 -32.46
N VAL A 62 8.05 30.91 -33.08
CA VAL A 62 8.21 29.52 -33.52
C VAL A 62 8.96 28.68 -32.48
N VAL A 63 9.97 29.25 -31.80
CA VAL A 63 10.76 28.55 -30.77
C VAL A 63 9.90 28.12 -29.58
N GLU A 64 8.90 28.91 -29.20
CA GLU A 64 7.93 28.54 -28.16
C GLU A 64 7.07 27.31 -28.53
N LYS A 65 6.95 26.98 -29.83
CA LYS A 65 5.95 26.04 -30.35
C LYS A 65 6.50 24.70 -30.83
N ILE A 66 7.70 24.67 -31.40
CA ILE A 66 8.29 23.46 -32.01
C ILE A 66 9.77 23.29 -31.68
N ARG A 67 10.22 22.04 -31.66
CA ARG A 67 11.63 21.63 -31.54
C ARG A 67 12.15 21.16 -32.91
N PRO A 68 13.48 21.01 -33.10
CA PRO A 68 14.05 20.52 -34.36
C PRO A 68 13.44 19.17 -34.78
N ALA A 69 13.24 18.24 -33.83
CA ALA A 69 12.67 16.92 -34.09
C ALA A 69 11.19 16.91 -34.55
N ASP A 70 10.47 18.04 -34.45
CA ASP A 70 9.07 18.12 -34.90
C ASP A 70 8.97 18.26 -36.44
N PHE A 71 10.02 18.69 -37.13
CA PHE A 71 10.09 18.64 -38.60
C PHE A 71 10.24 17.21 -39.11
N TYR A 72 9.45 16.82 -40.11
CA TYR A 72 9.53 15.50 -40.75
C TYR A 72 10.80 15.33 -41.59
N ARG A 73 11.27 16.38 -42.29
CA ARG A 73 12.49 16.29 -43.11
C ARG A 73 13.75 16.61 -42.31
N PRO A 74 14.77 15.72 -42.27
CA PRO A 74 16.07 16.02 -41.67
C PRO A 74 16.76 17.28 -42.24
N ALA A 75 16.53 17.58 -43.52
CA ALA A 75 17.01 18.83 -44.13
C ALA A 75 16.40 20.09 -43.49
N HIS A 76 15.15 20.02 -43.04
CA HIS A 76 14.49 21.11 -42.33
C HIS A 76 14.94 21.22 -40.87
N GLN A 77 15.19 20.07 -40.21
CA GLN A 77 15.81 20.02 -38.88
C GLN A 77 17.15 20.77 -38.88
N ALA A 78 18.05 20.45 -39.82
CA ALA A 78 19.35 21.10 -39.93
C ALA A 78 19.27 22.61 -40.22
N VAL A 79 18.31 23.07 -41.04
CA VAL A 79 18.09 24.52 -41.27
C VAL A 79 17.59 25.19 -39.99
N TYR A 80 16.67 24.55 -39.27
CA TYR A 80 16.14 25.06 -38.01
C TYR A 80 17.24 25.16 -36.95
N ASP A 81 18.05 24.13 -36.76
CA ASP A 81 19.20 24.13 -35.84
C ASP A 81 20.21 25.24 -36.17
N ALA A 82 20.53 25.45 -37.45
CA ALA A 82 21.42 26.54 -37.88
C ALA A 82 20.82 27.94 -37.61
N ILE A 83 19.50 28.11 -37.75
CA ILE A 83 18.80 29.34 -37.38
C ILE A 83 18.87 29.56 -35.85
N LEU A 84 18.64 28.51 -35.05
CA LEU A 84 18.73 28.60 -33.59
C LEU A 84 20.15 28.91 -33.10
N GLU A 85 21.18 28.32 -33.72
CA GLU A 85 22.57 28.57 -33.32
C GLU A 85 22.98 30.03 -33.60
N LEU A 86 22.55 30.61 -34.72
CA LEU A 86 22.78 32.03 -35.02
C LEU A 86 21.96 32.94 -34.10
N TYR A 87 20.68 32.63 -33.88
CA TYR A 87 19.80 33.39 -32.99
C TYR A 87 20.33 33.42 -31.55
N GLY A 88 20.82 32.28 -31.04
CA GLY A 88 21.44 32.16 -29.72
C GLY A 88 22.77 32.91 -29.57
N LYS A 89 23.51 33.13 -30.67
CA LYS A 89 24.67 34.03 -30.71
C LYS A 89 24.29 35.51 -30.81
N GLY A 90 23.01 35.82 -31.04
CA GLY A 90 22.53 37.17 -31.34
C GLY A 90 22.82 37.63 -32.78
N GLU A 91 23.23 36.72 -33.67
CA GLU A 91 23.51 37.00 -35.08
C GLU A 91 22.22 36.96 -35.91
N PRO A 92 22.10 37.75 -37.00
CA PRO A 92 20.94 37.68 -37.88
C PRO A 92 20.91 36.34 -38.61
N ALA A 93 19.80 35.60 -38.52
CA ALA A 93 19.60 34.33 -39.23
C ALA A 93 18.87 34.55 -40.57
N ASP A 94 19.62 34.97 -41.59
CA ASP A 94 19.14 35.14 -42.96
C ASP A 94 19.71 34.05 -43.90
N ALA A 95 19.28 34.02 -45.17
CA ALA A 95 19.72 32.99 -46.11
C ALA A 95 21.24 32.98 -46.38
N VAL A 96 21.97 34.08 -46.13
CA VAL A 96 23.43 34.14 -46.29
C VAL A 96 24.12 33.60 -45.05
N THR A 97 23.73 34.05 -43.86
CA THR A 97 24.34 33.59 -42.60
C THR A 97 24.04 32.13 -42.31
N VAL A 98 22.79 31.69 -42.52
CA VAL A 98 22.37 30.28 -42.37
C VAL A 98 23.07 29.41 -43.41
N SER A 99 23.31 29.90 -44.64
CA SER A 99 24.12 29.15 -45.62
C SER A 99 25.57 28.98 -45.17
N ALA A 100 26.18 30.00 -44.56
CA ALA A 100 27.55 29.94 -44.07
C ALA A 100 27.68 28.99 -42.86
N GLU A 101 26.71 29.01 -41.94
CA GLU A 101 26.66 28.10 -40.79
C GLU A 101 26.46 26.64 -41.24
N LEU A 102 25.52 26.40 -42.16
CA LEU A 102 25.33 25.07 -42.76
C LEU A 102 26.55 24.59 -43.57
N GLU A 103 27.34 25.48 -44.17
CA GLU A 103 28.59 25.11 -44.83
C GLU A 103 29.67 24.75 -43.81
N ARG A 104 29.79 25.51 -42.72
CA ARG A 104 30.69 25.24 -41.58
C ARG A 104 30.37 23.90 -40.90
N ALA A 105 29.08 23.57 -40.76
CA ALA A 105 28.61 22.29 -40.25
C ALA A 105 28.72 21.13 -41.25
N GLY A 106 29.00 21.39 -42.54
CA GLY A 106 29.06 20.38 -43.61
C GLY A 106 27.70 19.91 -44.14
N GLU A 107 26.59 20.45 -43.63
CA GLU A 107 25.22 20.05 -43.95
C GLU A 107 24.61 20.76 -45.16
N LEU A 108 25.20 21.88 -45.64
CA LEU A 108 24.64 22.70 -46.73
C LEU A 108 24.26 21.89 -47.99
N ARG A 109 25.06 20.88 -48.36
CA ARG A 109 24.77 20.01 -49.50
C ARG A 109 23.59 19.06 -49.25
N ARG A 110 23.39 18.61 -48.01
CA ARG A 110 22.28 17.71 -47.60
C ARG A 110 20.95 18.47 -47.52
N VAL A 111 21.00 19.76 -47.23
CA VAL A 111 19.84 20.68 -47.22
C VAL A 111 19.35 21.04 -48.63
N GLY A 112 20.21 20.96 -49.66
CA GLY A 112 19.89 21.35 -51.03
C GLY A 112 20.65 22.59 -51.54
N GLY A 113 21.62 23.08 -50.78
CA GLY A 113 22.45 24.24 -51.11
C GLY A 113 21.79 25.59 -50.85
N ALA A 114 22.57 26.66 -50.95
CA ALA A 114 22.09 28.04 -50.76
C ALA A 114 20.82 28.42 -51.55
N PRO A 115 20.60 27.95 -52.80
CA PRO A 115 19.35 28.22 -53.53
C PRO A 115 18.09 27.70 -52.84
N TYR A 116 18.20 26.65 -52.01
CA TYR A 116 17.06 26.13 -51.26
C TYR A 116 16.58 27.10 -50.18
N LEU A 117 17.49 27.80 -49.49
CA LEU A 117 17.14 28.80 -48.47
C LEU A 117 16.36 29.98 -49.08
N HIS A 118 16.75 30.43 -50.27
CA HIS A 118 15.97 31.43 -51.02
C HIS A 118 14.60 30.90 -51.49
N THR A 119 14.48 29.58 -51.73
CA THR A 119 13.20 28.94 -52.06
C THR A 119 12.27 28.89 -50.85
N LEU A 120 12.80 28.60 -49.65
CA LEU A 120 12.05 28.68 -48.38
C LEU A 120 11.48 30.09 -48.18
N ILE A 121 12.32 31.13 -48.28
CA ILE A 121 11.88 32.54 -48.20
C ILE A 121 10.76 32.84 -49.21
N SER A 122 10.91 32.38 -50.46
CA SER A 122 9.94 32.62 -51.54
C SER A 122 8.63 31.84 -51.39
N THR A 123 8.57 30.85 -50.49
CA THR A 123 7.39 30.01 -50.23
C THR A 123 6.42 30.69 -49.25
N VAL A 124 6.90 31.64 -48.43
CA VAL A 124 6.13 32.18 -47.30
C VAL A 124 5.32 33.40 -47.73
N PRO A 125 3.99 33.42 -47.53
CA PRO A 125 3.18 34.58 -47.90
C PRO A 125 3.49 35.82 -47.04
N THR A 126 3.68 35.62 -45.73
CA THR A 126 4.04 36.67 -44.75
C THR A 126 4.76 36.05 -43.55
N ALA A 127 5.81 36.69 -43.04
CA ALA A 127 6.56 36.20 -41.88
C ALA A 127 5.72 36.17 -40.58
N ALA A 128 4.76 37.10 -40.43
CA ALA A 128 3.87 37.19 -39.27
C ALA A 128 2.98 35.95 -39.04
N ASN A 129 2.83 35.07 -40.05
CA ASN A 129 2.07 33.84 -39.92
C ASN A 129 2.93 32.62 -39.51
N ALA A 130 4.25 32.79 -39.30
CA ALA A 130 5.16 31.69 -38.97
C ALA A 130 4.69 30.89 -37.73
N GLY A 131 4.24 31.59 -36.68
CA GLY A 131 3.68 30.96 -35.48
C GLY A 131 2.40 30.13 -35.71
N TYR A 132 1.62 30.39 -36.76
CA TYR A 132 0.47 29.56 -37.15
C TYR A 132 0.92 28.31 -37.93
N TYR A 133 1.88 28.46 -38.84
CA TYR A 133 2.45 27.30 -39.54
C TYR A 133 3.21 26.36 -38.59
N ALA A 134 3.86 26.89 -37.55
CA ALA A 134 4.51 26.10 -36.50
C ALA A 134 3.51 25.24 -35.71
N GLU A 135 2.30 25.75 -35.47
CA GLU A 135 1.23 24.99 -34.81
C GLU A 135 0.78 23.79 -35.67
N ILE A 136 0.66 23.97 -37.00
CA ILE A 136 0.40 22.87 -37.94
C ILE A 136 1.54 21.83 -37.90
N VAL A 137 2.81 22.26 -37.88
CA VAL A 137 3.95 21.34 -37.77
C VAL A 137 3.92 20.57 -36.44
N ALA A 138 3.64 21.25 -35.32
CA ALA A 138 3.49 20.64 -33.99
C ALA A 138 2.37 19.57 -33.97
N GLU A 139 1.20 19.86 -34.55
CA GLU A 139 0.11 18.87 -34.68
C GLU A 139 0.57 17.62 -35.45
N LYS A 140 1.25 17.80 -36.60
CA LYS A 140 1.73 16.65 -37.40
C LYS A 140 2.81 15.87 -36.66
N ALA A 141 3.67 16.54 -35.89
CA ALA A 141 4.67 15.89 -35.06
C ALA A 141 4.07 15.06 -33.91
N ILE A 142 3.01 15.55 -33.26
CA ILE A 142 2.26 14.78 -32.25
C ILE A 142 1.61 13.54 -32.88
N LEU A 143 0.92 13.71 -34.03
CA LEU A 143 0.31 12.60 -34.75
C LEU A 143 1.35 11.57 -35.23
N ARG A 144 2.54 12.01 -35.64
CA ARG A 144 3.66 11.14 -36.02
C ARG A 144 4.21 10.36 -34.81
N ARG A 145 4.46 11.03 -33.68
CA ARG A 145 4.85 10.37 -32.42
C ARG A 145 3.82 9.34 -31.96
N LEU A 146 2.52 9.60 -32.16
CA LEU A 146 1.46 8.64 -31.86
C LEU A 146 1.54 7.37 -32.72
N VAL A 147 1.82 7.51 -34.02
CA VAL A 147 2.03 6.37 -34.94
C VAL A 147 3.28 5.57 -34.54
N GLU A 148 4.36 6.23 -34.15
CA GLU A 148 5.58 5.58 -33.68
C GLU A 148 5.37 4.82 -32.37
N ALA A 149 4.72 5.44 -31.37
CA ALA A 149 4.39 4.81 -30.10
C ALA A 149 3.44 3.61 -30.31
N GLY A 150 2.40 3.76 -31.13
CA GLY A 150 1.53 2.65 -31.53
C GLY A 150 2.30 1.49 -32.17
N THR A 151 3.29 1.79 -33.01
CA THR A 151 4.18 0.78 -33.61
C THR A 151 5.02 0.06 -32.55
N ARG A 152 5.59 0.79 -31.57
CA ARG A 152 6.37 0.21 -30.46
C ARG A 152 5.50 -0.65 -29.53
N ILE A 153 4.27 -0.24 -29.25
CA ILE A 153 3.30 -1.02 -28.46
C ILE A 153 2.95 -2.34 -29.14
N VAL A 154 2.73 -2.33 -30.47
CA VAL A 154 2.54 -3.57 -31.25
C VAL A 154 3.77 -4.47 -31.18
N GLN A 155 4.98 -3.92 -31.26
CA GLN A 155 6.22 -4.68 -31.07
C GLN A 155 6.30 -5.31 -29.66
N PHE A 156 5.96 -4.58 -28.60
CA PHE A 156 5.94 -5.12 -27.23
C PHE A 156 4.96 -6.29 -27.10
N GLY A 157 3.78 -6.21 -27.73
CA GLY A 157 2.80 -7.29 -27.75
C GLY A 157 3.32 -8.58 -28.39
N TYR A 158 4.12 -8.48 -29.46
CA TYR A 158 4.78 -9.65 -30.05
C TYR A 158 5.99 -10.13 -29.23
N SER A 159 6.75 -9.23 -28.59
CA SER A 159 7.91 -9.60 -27.75
C SER A 159 7.52 -10.25 -26.42
N GLY A 160 6.33 -9.95 -25.89
CA GLY A 160 5.82 -10.56 -24.65
C GLY A 160 5.58 -12.07 -24.74
N ALA A 161 5.51 -12.64 -25.96
CA ALA A 161 5.36 -14.08 -26.17
C ALA A 161 6.58 -14.90 -25.71
N ASP A 162 7.76 -14.29 -25.58
CA ASP A 162 9.02 -14.95 -25.20
C ASP A 162 9.27 -15.00 -23.67
N GLY A 163 8.21 -14.92 -22.86
CA GLY A 163 8.27 -15.16 -21.41
C GLY A 163 8.63 -13.94 -20.55
N GLN A 164 8.37 -12.72 -21.03
CA GLN A 164 8.38 -11.51 -20.19
C GLN A 164 7.13 -11.43 -19.31
N ASP A 165 7.21 -10.69 -18.21
CA ASP A 165 6.03 -10.42 -17.38
C ASP A 165 5.03 -9.55 -18.16
N VAL A 166 3.77 -9.98 -18.22
CA VAL A 166 2.68 -9.25 -18.88
C VAL A 166 2.47 -7.89 -18.22
N ALA A 167 2.72 -7.76 -16.91
CA ALA A 167 2.65 -6.47 -16.21
C ALA A 167 3.70 -5.49 -16.76
N GLU A 168 4.96 -5.92 -16.91
CA GLU A 168 6.04 -5.08 -17.46
C GLU A 168 5.76 -4.64 -18.91
N VAL A 169 5.19 -5.54 -19.73
CA VAL A 169 4.78 -5.24 -21.10
C VAL A 169 3.68 -4.18 -21.14
N VAL A 170 2.69 -4.26 -20.24
CA VAL A 170 1.60 -3.29 -20.12
C VAL A 170 2.11 -1.94 -19.62
N ASP A 171 2.96 -1.90 -18.58
CA ASP A 171 3.53 -0.67 -18.04
C ASP A 171 4.36 0.08 -19.08
N ARG A 172 5.18 -0.64 -19.86
CA ARG A 172 5.95 -0.06 -20.97
C ARG A 172 5.04 0.48 -22.07
N ALA A 173 3.96 -0.22 -22.40
CA ALA A 173 2.97 0.28 -23.37
C ALA A 173 2.25 1.54 -22.87
N GLN A 174 1.92 1.63 -21.58
CA GLN A 174 1.34 2.84 -20.97
C GLN A 174 2.31 4.03 -21.00
N ALA A 175 3.59 3.81 -20.69
CA ALA A 175 4.61 4.85 -20.75
C ALA A 175 4.77 5.43 -22.17
N GLU A 176 4.80 4.56 -23.21
CA GLU A 176 4.88 4.98 -24.62
C GLU A 176 3.72 5.86 -25.06
N VAL A 177 2.46 5.52 -24.70
CA VAL A 177 1.31 6.39 -24.99
C VAL A 177 1.41 7.73 -24.26
N TYR A 178 1.96 7.73 -23.05
CA TYR A 178 2.06 8.92 -22.21
C TYR A 178 3.14 9.90 -22.71
N GLU A 179 4.29 9.43 -23.20
CA GLU A 179 5.32 10.32 -23.79
C GLU A 179 4.83 11.10 -25.03
N VAL A 180 3.82 10.59 -25.74
CA VAL A 180 3.20 11.29 -26.88
C VAL A 180 2.42 12.53 -26.44
N THR A 181 1.80 12.51 -25.25
CA THR A 181 0.96 13.62 -24.76
C THR A 181 1.74 14.67 -23.97
N GLU A 182 2.96 14.38 -23.53
CA GLU A 182 3.76 15.33 -22.76
C GLU A 182 4.43 16.37 -23.68
N ARG A 183 3.89 17.61 -23.68
CA ARG A 183 4.64 18.78 -24.14
C ARG A 183 5.79 19.02 -23.16
N ARG A 184 7.02 18.69 -23.54
CA ARG A 184 8.23 19.01 -22.78
C ARG A 184 8.54 20.51 -22.89
N THR A 185 7.79 21.33 -22.15
CA THR A 185 8.20 22.68 -21.73
C THR A 185 9.34 22.55 -20.72
N ALA A 186 10.51 22.23 -21.25
CA ALA A 186 11.79 22.37 -20.57
C ALA A 186 12.50 23.58 -21.16
N GLU A 187 12.51 24.67 -20.39
CA GLU A 187 13.49 25.74 -20.51
C GLU A 187 14.26 25.78 -19.18
N ASP A 188 15.54 25.43 -19.23
CA ASP A 188 16.33 25.16 -18.02
C ASP A 188 16.78 26.43 -17.27
N TYR A 189 16.55 27.63 -17.83
CA TYR A 189 17.01 28.90 -17.27
C TYR A 189 16.02 30.03 -17.54
N VAL A 190 15.43 30.58 -16.47
CA VAL A 190 14.61 31.80 -16.52
C VAL A 190 15.47 32.99 -16.03
N PRO A 191 15.53 34.12 -16.75
CA PRO A 191 16.20 35.33 -16.29
C PRO A 191 15.66 35.81 -14.93
N LEU A 192 16.55 36.26 -14.04
CA LEU A 192 16.15 36.73 -12.70
C LEU A 192 15.13 37.87 -12.75
N GLU A 193 15.20 38.73 -13.76
CA GLU A 193 14.25 39.85 -13.97
C GLU A 193 12.81 39.38 -14.15
N GLU A 194 12.60 38.26 -14.86
CA GLU A 194 11.29 37.64 -15.08
C GLU A 194 10.75 36.95 -13.82
N LEU A 195 11.64 36.48 -12.92
CA LEU A 195 11.28 35.91 -11.63
C LEU A 195 10.99 36.98 -10.56
N LEU A 196 11.65 38.15 -10.64
CA LEU A 196 11.52 39.21 -9.64
C LEU A 196 10.09 39.75 -9.56
N GLN A 197 9.42 39.98 -10.68
CA GLN A 197 8.08 40.60 -10.66
C GLN A 197 7.01 39.67 -10.07
N PRO A 198 6.88 38.38 -10.47
CA PRO A 198 6.01 37.41 -9.80
C PRO A 198 6.34 37.24 -8.31
N THR A 199 7.63 37.26 -7.93
CA THR A 199 8.04 37.18 -6.52
C THR A 199 7.58 38.41 -5.72
N MET A 200 7.63 39.61 -6.31
CA MET A 200 7.13 40.83 -5.66
C MET A 200 5.61 40.84 -5.56
N ASP A 201 4.90 40.39 -6.60
CA ASP A 201 3.44 40.23 -6.58
C ASP A 201 3.02 39.22 -5.49
N GLU A 202 3.78 38.14 -5.31
CA GLU A 202 3.58 37.18 -4.21
C GLU A 202 3.79 37.85 -2.84
N ILE A 203 4.89 38.58 -2.65
CA ILE A 203 5.20 39.32 -1.41
C ILE A 203 4.11 40.35 -1.06
N ASP A 204 3.61 41.10 -2.03
CA ASP A 204 2.52 42.06 -1.83
C ASP A 204 1.18 41.36 -1.53
N SER A 205 0.94 40.17 -2.09
CA SER A 205 -0.22 39.33 -1.74
C SER A 205 -0.17 38.84 -0.29
N ILE A 206 1.02 38.57 0.24
CA ILE A 206 1.25 38.15 1.64
C ILE A 206 1.06 39.35 2.58
N ALA A 207 1.65 40.50 2.24
CA ALA A 207 1.55 41.73 3.02
C ALA A 207 0.10 42.21 3.14
N SER A 208 -0.65 42.22 2.04
CA SER A 208 -2.06 42.66 1.99
C SER A 208 -3.02 41.73 2.76
N ARG A 209 -2.63 40.47 3.01
CA ARG A 209 -3.40 39.49 3.81
C ARG A 209 -2.97 39.40 5.27
N GLY A 210 -2.08 40.27 5.73
CA GLY A 210 -1.65 40.34 7.13
C GLY A 210 -0.47 39.43 7.50
N GLY A 211 0.34 39.01 6.53
CA GLY A 211 1.61 38.31 6.79
C GLY A 211 1.55 36.78 6.80
N LEU A 212 0.40 36.19 6.45
CA LEU A 212 0.24 34.75 6.22
C LEU A 212 0.39 34.46 4.72
N SER A 213 1.29 33.54 4.35
CA SER A 213 1.50 33.09 2.95
C SER A 213 0.87 31.72 2.70
N LEU A 214 0.76 31.37 1.42
CA LEU A 214 -0.09 30.30 0.88
C LEU A 214 0.50 28.88 1.02
N GLY A 215 0.82 28.45 2.24
CA GLY A 215 0.88 27.02 2.56
C GLY A 215 -0.51 26.41 2.74
N VAL A 216 -0.66 25.11 2.52
CA VAL A 216 -1.86 24.35 2.91
C VAL A 216 -1.96 24.35 4.44
N PRO A 217 -3.05 24.84 5.05
CA PRO A 217 -3.17 24.88 6.51
C PRO A 217 -3.16 23.48 7.13
N THR A 218 -2.46 23.32 8.25
CA THR A 218 -2.37 22.05 8.99
C THR A 218 -3.53 21.85 9.96
N GLY A 219 -4.23 22.93 10.34
CA GLY A 219 -5.32 22.91 11.31
C GLY A 219 -4.86 23.09 12.77
N PHE A 220 -3.57 23.37 12.97
CA PHE A 220 -2.98 23.68 14.28
C PHE A 220 -2.37 25.07 14.21
N ALA A 221 -2.95 26.05 14.91
CA ALA A 221 -2.61 27.46 14.77
C ALA A 221 -1.15 27.77 15.15
N ASP A 222 -0.57 27.01 16.07
CA ASP A 222 0.83 27.17 16.48
C ASP A 222 1.82 26.45 15.54
N LEU A 223 1.38 25.41 14.81
CA LEU A 223 2.15 24.80 13.73
C LEU A 223 2.12 25.69 12.48
N ASP A 224 0.94 26.16 12.07
CA ASP A 224 0.78 27.06 10.93
C ASP A 224 1.50 28.39 11.16
N LYS A 225 1.62 28.87 12.41
CA LYS A 225 2.46 30.03 12.75
C LYS A 225 3.97 29.77 12.63
N LEU A 226 4.42 28.52 12.78
CA LEU A 226 5.81 28.11 12.65
C LEU A 226 6.20 27.83 11.19
N THR A 227 5.30 27.22 10.42
CA THR A 227 5.54 26.73 9.04
C THR A 227 4.99 27.65 7.96
N ASN A 228 4.03 28.53 8.30
CA ASN A 228 3.19 29.26 7.34
C ASN A 228 2.39 28.30 6.44
N GLY A 229 1.91 27.19 7.00
CA GLY A 229 1.29 26.06 6.31
C GLY A 229 2.29 25.10 5.65
N LEU A 230 1.81 24.12 4.89
CA LEU A 230 2.61 23.17 4.12
C LEU A 230 2.79 23.66 2.67
N HIS A 231 4.01 23.85 2.21
CA HIS A 231 4.27 24.55 0.93
C HIS A 231 4.38 23.60 -0.26
N PRO A 232 3.99 24.04 -1.48
CA PRO A 232 4.27 23.35 -2.73
C PRO A 232 5.72 22.85 -2.84
N GLY A 233 5.93 21.66 -3.41
CA GLY A 233 7.27 21.11 -3.60
C GLY A 233 7.92 20.50 -2.34
N GLN A 234 7.28 20.61 -1.17
CA GLN A 234 7.78 20.02 0.08
C GLN A 234 7.44 18.53 0.22
N MET A 235 8.42 17.77 0.69
CA MET A 235 8.24 16.44 1.25
C MET A 235 8.29 16.56 2.78
N ILE A 236 7.19 16.19 3.43
CA ILE A 236 7.03 16.20 4.87
C ILE A 236 6.96 14.77 5.37
N ILE A 237 7.80 14.41 6.34
CA ILE A 237 7.67 13.15 7.07
C ILE A 237 6.90 13.41 8.36
N VAL A 238 5.81 12.68 8.57
CA VAL A 238 5.15 12.57 9.88
C VAL A 238 5.52 11.22 10.44
N ALA A 239 6.18 11.21 11.60
CA ALA A 239 6.63 9.97 12.21
C ALA A 239 6.25 9.82 13.67
N ALA A 240 5.82 8.61 14.03
CA ALA A 240 5.29 8.26 15.33
C ALA A 240 5.76 6.85 15.74
N ARG A 241 5.62 6.52 17.02
CA ARG A 241 5.74 5.14 17.49
C ARG A 241 4.38 4.43 17.38
N PRO A 242 4.33 3.14 17.01
CA PRO A 242 3.12 2.34 17.11
C PRO A 242 2.59 2.22 18.54
N GLY A 243 1.26 2.07 18.71
CA GLY A 243 0.71 1.33 19.85
C GLY A 243 -0.11 2.09 20.91
N VAL A 244 -0.52 3.35 20.71
CA VAL A 244 -1.22 4.11 21.76
C VAL A 244 -2.72 3.81 21.86
N GLY A 245 -3.06 2.54 22.16
CA GLY A 245 -4.43 2.07 22.35
C GLY A 245 -4.65 0.56 22.60
N LYS A 246 -3.63 -0.31 22.51
CA LYS A 246 -3.79 -1.78 22.38
C LYS A 246 -3.55 -2.62 23.65
N ALA A 247 -4.21 -2.36 24.78
CA ALA A 247 -3.94 -3.15 26.00
C ALA A 247 -4.76 -4.46 26.09
N LEU A 248 -4.12 -5.55 26.50
CA LEU A 248 -4.72 -6.88 26.77
C LEU A 248 -4.56 -7.25 28.25
N SER A 249 -5.45 -8.07 28.81
CA SER A 249 -5.33 -8.57 30.19
C SER A 249 -3.97 -9.24 30.45
N LEU A 250 -3.39 -9.05 31.65
CA LEU A 250 -2.10 -9.67 32.00
C LEU A 250 -2.10 -11.20 31.88
N ASP A 251 -3.25 -11.83 32.07
CA ASP A 251 -3.41 -13.29 32.00
C ASP A 251 -3.58 -13.81 30.56
N THR A 252 -3.72 -12.92 29.57
CA THR A 252 -3.84 -13.30 28.16
C THR A 252 -2.62 -14.12 27.72
N PRO A 253 -2.80 -15.38 27.27
CA PRO A 253 -1.69 -16.21 26.82
C PRO A 253 -1.18 -15.72 25.46
N LEU A 254 0.13 -15.72 25.29
CA LEU A 254 0.83 -15.30 24.07
C LEU A 254 1.68 -16.46 23.56
N PRO A 255 1.52 -16.90 22.29
CA PRO A 255 2.23 -18.05 21.76
C PRO A 255 3.68 -17.67 21.45
N THR A 256 4.60 -18.60 21.73
CA THR A 256 6.04 -18.44 21.51
C THR A 256 6.58 -19.57 20.63
N PRO A 257 7.74 -19.41 19.98
CA PRO A 257 8.40 -20.49 19.23
C PRO A 257 8.75 -21.74 20.07
N THR A 258 8.72 -21.63 21.40
CA THR A 258 9.00 -22.72 22.34
C THR A 258 7.76 -23.18 23.13
N GLY A 259 6.69 -22.41 23.15
CA GLY A 259 5.41 -22.74 23.79
C GLY A 259 4.48 -21.55 23.98
N TRP A 260 4.34 -21.11 25.22
CA TRP A 260 3.47 -19.99 25.62
C TRP A 260 4.13 -19.14 26.72
N THR A 261 3.82 -17.86 26.72
CA THR A 261 3.99 -16.93 27.84
C THR A 261 2.65 -16.24 28.12
N THR A 262 2.61 -15.25 28.99
CA THR A 262 1.41 -14.40 29.22
C THR A 262 1.76 -12.93 29.11
N MET A 263 0.77 -12.09 28.82
CA MET A 263 0.95 -10.64 28.67
C MET A 263 1.60 -9.98 29.91
N GLY A 264 1.37 -10.49 31.11
CA GLY A 264 2.01 -10.02 32.34
C GLY A 264 3.45 -10.52 32.54
N ARG A 265 3.82 -11.68 31.97
CA ARG A 265 5.15 -12.30 32.15
C ARG A 265 6.14 -11.99 31.04
N VAL A 266 5.65 -11.76 29.83
CA VAL A 266 6.49 -11.52 28.66
C VAL A 266 7.38 -10.29 28.88
N ALA A 267 8.63 -10.36 28.48
CA ALA A 267 9.63 -9.32 28.67
C ALA A 267 10.29 -8.90 27.35
N VAL A 268 10.95 -7.74 27.36
CA VAL A 268 11.81 -7.32 26.25
C VAL A 268 12.94 -8.35 26.08
N GLY A 269 13.10 -8.85 24.85
CA GLY A 269 13.99 -9.96 24.49
C GLY A 269 13.30 -11.31 24.31
N ASP A 270 12.08 -11.50 24.81
CA ASP A 270 11.32 -12.73 24.59
C ASP A 270 10.92 -12.90 23.12
N LYS A 271 10.68 -14.13 22.68
CA LYS A 271 10.15 -14.43 21.34
C LYS A 271 8.66 -14.73 21.39
N LEU A 272 7.86 -13.99 20.62
CA LEU A 272 6.46 -14.27 20.31
C LEU A 272 6.35 -14.75 18.85
N LEU A 273 5.11 -14.84 18.35
CA LEU A 273 4.77 -15.16 16.97
C LEU A 273 3.91 -14.04 16.38
N ASP A 274 4.22 -13.62 15.15
CA ASP A 274 3.51 -12.55 14.42
C ASP A 274 2.21 -13.04 13.75
N ALA A 275 1.45 -12.12 13.15
CA ALA A 275 0.19 -12.45 12.45
C ALA A 275 0.32 -13.51 11.34
N HIS A 276 1.53 -13.66 10.79
CA HIS A 276 1.86 -14.63 9.75
C HIS A 276 2.43 -15.94 10.33
N GLY A 277 2.50 -16.04 11.66
CA GLY A 277 2.97 -17.21 12.39
C GLY A 277 4.49 -17.35 12.45
N ARG A 278 5.26 -16.29 12.14
CA ARG A 278 6.73 -16.31 12.18
C ARG A 278 7.26 -15.83 13.54
N PRO A 279 8.43 -16.33 13.99
CA PRO A 279 9.07 -15.86 15.22
C PRO A 279 9.45 -14.37 15.19
N THR A 280 8.93 -13.60 16.14
CA THR A 280 9.22 -12.17 16.33
C THR A 280 9.70 -11.90 17.76
N THR A 281 10.56 -10.92 17.98
CA THR A 281 11.06 -10.53 19.31
C THR A 281 10.19 -9.45 19.92
N VAL A 282 9.91 -9.56 21.22
CA VAL A 282 9.34 -8.48 22.03
C VAL A 282 10.44 -7.48 22.36
N VAL A 283 10.11 -6.21 22.17
CA VAL A 283 11.10 -5.13 22.07
C VAL A 283 10.76 -3.94 22.95
N ALA A 284 9.48 -3.77 23.26
CA ALA A 284 9.00 -2.89 24.30
C ALA A 284 7.84 -3.58 25.04
N ALA A 285 7.73 -3.29 26.34
CA ALA A 285 6.56 -3.60 27.15
C ALA A 285 6.15 -2.32 27.88
N THR A 286 4.86 -2.00 27.85
CA THR A 286 4.30 -0.89 28.64
C THR A 286 4.19 -1.28 30.11
N ASP A 287 4.10 -0.30 31.00
CA ASP A 287 3.70 -0.57 32.39
C ASP A 287 2.26 -1.07 32.47
N VAL A 288 1.95 -1.75 33.58
CA VAL A 288 0.61 -2.29 33.83
C VAL A 288 -0.39 -1.16 34.04
N MET A 289 -1.43 -1.12 33.20
CA MET A 289 -2.51 -0.15 33.27
C MET A 289 -3.70 -0.76 34.03
N THR A 290 -4.23 -0.05 35.00
CA THR A 290 -5.44 -0.44 35.77
C THR A 290 -6.62 0.45 35.37
N GLU A 291 -7.83 0.20 35.89
CA GLU A 291 -8.99 1.12 35.80
C GLU A 291 -9.43 1.52 34.37
N ARG A 292 -9.05 0.75 33.34
CA ARG A 292 -9.56 0.89 31.96
C ARG A 292 -10.84 0.06 31.82
N PRO A 293 -11.87 0.52 31.09
CA PRO A 293 -13.04 -0.32 30.81
C PRO A 293 -12.58 -1.54 30.01
N CYS A 294 -12.97 -2.73 30.44
CA CYS A 294 -12.52 -4.00 29.86
C CYS A 294 -13.71 -4.81 29.35
N TYR A 295 -13.48 -5.60 28.31
CA TYR A 295 -14.49 -6.46 27.70
C TYR A 295 -13.92 -7.87 27.49
N GLU A 296 -14.71 -8.88 27.81
CA GLU A 296 -14.51 -10.26 27.39
C GLU A 296 -15.12 -10.44 25.99
N VAL A 297 -14.27 -10.75 25.01
CA VAL A 297 -14.67 -11.20 23.68
C VAL A 297 -14.80 -12.72 23.72
N GLU A 298 -15.92 -13.25 23.24
CA GLU A 298 -16.14 -14.69 23.01
C GLU A 298 -16.26 -14.98 21.52
N PHE A 299 -15.48 -15.94 21.04
CA PHE A 299 -15.53 -16.45 19.67
C PHE A 299 -16.42 -17.69 19.56
N ALA A 300 -16.95 -17.94 18.37
CA ALA A 300 -17.83 -19.07 18.07
C ALA A 300 -17.16 -20.43 18.26
N ASP A 301 -15.85 -20.46 18.47
CA ASP A 301 -15.05 -21.64 18.75
C ASP A 301 -14.93 -21.91 20.28
N GLY A 302 -15.46 -21.00 21.10
CA GLY A 302 -15.50 -21.08 22.57
C GLY A 302 -14.29 -20.45 23.27
N ASN A 303 -13.33 -19.90 22.52
CA ASN A 303 -12.22 -19.15 23.11
C ASN A 303 -12.67 -17.75 23.54
N THR A 304 -12.09 -17.23 24.62
CA THR A 304 -12.27 -15.85 25.05
C THR A 304 -10.96 -15.09 25.15
N ILE A 305 -11.01 -13.77 24.94
CA ILE A 305 -9.90 -12.84 25.21
C ILE A 305 -10.47 -11.62 25.95
N VAL A 306 -9.81 -11.22 27.03
CA VAL A 306 -10.13 -9.97 27.74
C VAL A 306 -9.17 -8.86 27.27
N ALA A 307 -9.75 -7.81 26.69
CA ALA A 307 -9.05 -6.64 26.19
C ALA A 307 -9.65 -5.36 26.78
N ASP A 308 -8.93 -4.24 26.72
CA ASP A 308 -9.55 -2.95 27.02
C ASP A 308 -10.54 -2.54 25.91
N ALA A 309 -11.40 -1.57 26.22
CA ALA A 309 -12.43 -1.04 25.32
C ALA A 309 -11.90 -0.52 23.98
N TRP A 310 -10.64 -0.08 23.94
CA TRP A 310 -10.03 0.66 22.84
C TRP A 310 -9.11 -0.19 21.95
N HIS A 311 -8.76 -1.38 22.41
CA HIS A 311 -7.96 -2.36 21.67
C HIS A 311 -8.60 -2.67 20.30
N GLU A 312 -7.82 -2.53 19.22
CA GLU A 312 -8.31 -2.61 17.84
C GLU A 312 -8.12 -4.00 17.22
N TRP A 313 -9.22 -4.60 16.78
CA TRP A 313 -9.34 -5.92 16.16
C TRP A 313 -9.61 -5.78 14.66
N ALA A 314 -8.92 -6.57 13.83
CA ALA A 314 -9.28 -6.75 12.42
C ALA A 314 -10.41 -7.79 12.31
N ILE A 315 -11.58 -7.37 11.82
CA ILE A 315 -12.76 -8.21 11.65
C ILE A 315 -13.27 -8.16 10.20
N GLU A 316 -13.91 -9.23 9.75
CA GLU A 316 -14.63 -9.29 8.48
C GLU A 316 -16.13 -9.29 8.73
N VAL A 317 -16.86 -8.39 8.07
CA VAL A 317 -18.33 -8.33 8.05
C VAL A 317 -18.77 -8.29 6.59
N ASP A 318 -19.70 -9.16 6.21
CA ASP A 318 -20.26 -9.27 4.86
C ASP A 318 -19.19 -9.34 3.74
N GLY A 319 -18.07 -10.01 4.02
CA GLY A 319 -16.94 -10.18 3.10
C GLY A 319 -15.99 -8.97 2.98
N SER A 320 -16.20 -7.92 3.77
CA SER A 320 -15.31 -6.74 3.85
C SER A 320 -14.52 -6.72 5.16
N SER A 321 -13.21 -6.48 5.07
CA SER A 321 -12.35 -6.30 6.25
C SER A 321 -12.48 -4.88 6.82
N GLN A 322 -12.59 -4.76 8.14
CA GLN A 322 -12.65 -3.50 8.88
C GLN A 322 -11.96 -3.64 10.25
N VAL A 323 -11.37 -2.55 10.74
CA VAL A 323 -10.80 -2.50 12.10
C VAL A 323 -11.80 -1.86 13.05
N VAL A 324 -12.10 -2.53 14.16
CA VAL A 324 -13.00 -2.04 15.23
C VAL A 324 -12.37 -2.13 16.60
N THR A 325 -12.77 -1.28 17.55
CA THR A 325 -12.35 -1.42 18.94
C THR A 325 -13.12 -2.55 19.63
N THR A 326 -12.61 -3.10 20.74
CA THR A 326 -13.33 -4.15 21.50
C THR A 326 -14.75 -3.72 21.88
N GLU A 327 -14.93 -2.48 22.32
CA GLU A 327 -16.25 -1.91 22.63
C GLU A 327 -17.15 -1.83 21.38
N GLY A 328 -16.63 -1.34 20.24
CA GLY A 328 -17.38 -1.26 18.99
C GLY A 328 -17.75 -2.63 18.41
N MET A 329 -16.97 -3.66 18.72
CA MET A 329 -17.21 -5.04 18.27
C MET A 329 -18.51 -5.64 18.84
N CYS A 330 -19.08 -5.05 19.90
CA CYS A 330 -20.42 -5.38 20.41
C CYS A 330 -21.49 -5.31 19.30
N ALA A 331 -21.40 -4.35 18.37
CA ALA A 331 -22.39 -4.16 17.30
C ALA A 331 -22.34 -5.22 16.20
N HIS A 332 -21.26 -6.00 16.12
CA HIS A 332 -21.07 -7.03 15.10
C HIS A 332 -21.08 -8.46 15.68
N VAL A 333 -21.56 -8.62 16.91
CA VAL A 333 -21.77 -9.94 17.53
C VAL A 333 -22.71 -10.78 16.67
N GLY A 334 -22.25 -11.96 16.26
CA GLY A 334 -23.00 -12.91 15.43
C GLY A 334 -22.90 -12.69 13.92
N SER A 335 -22.36 -11.55 13.45
CA SER A 335 -22.15 -11.23 12.02
C SER A 335 -20.68 -11.02 11.64
N ALA A 336 -19.82 -10.61 12.56
CA ALA A 336 -18.39 -10.46 12.32
C ALA A 336 -17.59 -11.74 12.51
N PHE A 337 -16.51 -11.84 11.73
CA PHE A 337 -15.53 -12.91 11.76
C PHE A 337 -14.11 -12.35 11.96
N ILE A 338 -13.19 -13.15 12.46
CA ILE A 338 -11.75 -12.85 12.54
C ILE A 338 -11.01 -13.92 11.76
N ARG A 339 -10.07 -13.54 10.88
CA ARG A 339 -9.20 -14.51 10.20
C ARG A 339 -8.27 -15.21 11.18
N ASN A 340 -8.11 -16.51 11.02
CA ASN A 340 -7.12 -17.27 11.75
C ASN A 340 -5.71 -16.91 11.28
N THR A 341 -4.72 -17.09 12.17
CA THR A 341 -3.30 -17.08 11.79
C THR A 341 -3.02 -18.06 10.64
N THR A 342 -2.06 -17.74 9.79
CA THR A 342 -1.43 -18.75 8.93
C THR A 342 -0.67 -19.78 9.78
N PRO A 343 -0.42 -21.00 9.25
CA PRO A 343 0.26 -22.06 10.01
C PRO A 343 1.66 -21.62 10.47
N LEU A 344 1.95 -21.72 11.78
CA LEU A 344 3.19 -21.20 12.37
C LEU A 344 4.47 -21.69 11.64
N GLU A 345 5.26 -20.76 11.12
CA GLU A 345 6.49 -20.99 10.38
C GLU A 345 7.66 -21.27 11.33
N LEU A 346 7.72 -22.51 11.84
CA LEU A 346 8.75 -22.97 12.77
C LEU A 346 9.79 -23.88 12.11
N PRO A 347 11.06 -23.87 12.58
CA PRO A 347 12.12 -24.68 12.00
C PRO A 347 11.89 -26.19 12.22
N ARG A 348 12.38 -27.02 11.28
CA ARG A 348 12.34 -28.48 11.43
C ARG A 348 13.20 -28.92 12.60
N LYS A 349 12.63 -29.65 13.55
CA LYS A 349 13.35 -30.24 14.69
C LYS A 349 13.75 -31.70 14.41
N ARG A 350 14.78 -32.18 15.10
CA ARG A 350 15.05 -33.62 15.23
C ARG A 350 14.33 -34.11 16.48
N PHE A 351 13.51 -35.14 16.31
CA PHE A 351 12.81 -35.82 17.39
C PHE A 351 13.36 -37.24 17.50
N ALA A 352 13.27 -37.86 18.69
CA ALA A 352 13.66 -39.26 18.88
C ALA A 352 12.80 -40.21 18.04
N TYR A 353 11.53 -39.86 17.84
CA TYR A 353 10.54 -40.65 17.11
C TYR A 353 9.78 -39.77 16.11
N GLY A 354 9.24 -40.40 15.07
CA GLY A 354 8.46 -39.70 14.05
C GLY A 354 7.18 -39.07 14.61
N PRO A 355 6.78 -37.85 14.19
CA PRO A 355 5.61 -37.18 14.74
C PRO A 355 4.30 -37.94 14.51
N TYR A 356 4.11 -38.58 13.35
CA TYR A 356 2.91 -39.39 13.11
C TYR A 356 2.89 -40.60 14.04
N THR A 357 4.02 -41.30 14.18
CA THR A 357 4.14 -42.49 15.04
C THR A 357 3.88 -42.18 16.51
N VAL A 358 4.43 -41.07 17.04
CA VAL A 358 4.15 -40.62 18.42
C VAL A 358 2.66 -40.33 18.61
N ALA A 359 2.03 -39.66 17.64
CA ALA A 359 0.62 -39.31 17.68
C ALA A 359 -0.32 -40.52 17.61
N ALA A 360 -0.09 -41.43 16.66
CA ALA A 360 -0.93 -42.61 16.44
C ALA A 360 -0.87 -43.59 17.62
N LEU A 361 0.32 -43.82 18.18
CA LEU A 361 0.51 -44.73 19.31
C LEU A 361 0.02 -44.11 20.64
N ALA A 362 0.20 -42.80 20.85
CA ALA A 362 -0.48 -42.09 21.94
C ALA A 362 -2.02 -42.07 21.75
N GLY A 363 -2.48 -42.25 20.51
CA GLY A 363 -3.88 -42.45 20.16
C GLY A 363 -4.42 -43.86 20.45
N MET A 364 -3.55 -44.83 20.76
CA MET A 364 -3.85 -46.25 20.96
C MET A 364 -4.43 -46.99 19.74
N ALA A 365 -4.13 -46.54 18.52
CA ALA A 365 -4.58 -47.19 17.29
C ALA A 365 -3.55 -48.20 16.76
N PHE A 366 -3.52 -49.39 17.37
CA PHE A 366 -2.56 -50.45 17.04
C PHE A 366 -3.04 -51.43 15.94
N ASP A 367 -4.35 -51.51 15.71
CA ASP A 367 -4.98 -52.58 14.91
C ASP A 367 -5.36 -52.16 13.47
N ASP A 368 -5.13 -50.90 13.08
CA ASP A 368 -5.44 -50.39 11.74
C ASP A 368 -4.24 -50.59 10.77
N PRO A 369 -4.40 -51.36 9.67
CA PRO A 369 -3.30 -51.64 8.75
C PRO A 369 -2.74 -50.39 8.03
N GLU A 370 -3.55 -49.39 7.74
CA GLU A 370 -3.09 -48.16 7.07
C GLU A 370 -2.24 -47.32 8.03
N ILE A 371 -2.65 -47.24 9.30
CA ILE A 371 -1.87 -46.58 10.36
C ILE A 371 -0.54 -47.33 10.60
N GLY A 372 -0.57 -48.66 10.64
CA GLY A 372 0.64 -49.49 10.78
C GLY A 372 1.65 -49.26 9.63
N MET A 373 1.19 -49.31 8.38
CA MET A 373 2.03 -48.99 7.21
C MET A 373 2.61 -47.58 7.26
N ARG A 374 1.88 -46.62 7.85
CA ARG A 374 2.34 -45.24 7.98
C ARG A 374 3.37 -45.06 9.11
N ILE A 375 3.24 -45.82 10.19
CA ILE A 375 4.25 -45.90 11.27
C ILE A 375 5.57 -46.45 10.72
N ASP A 376 5.53 -47.58 10.01
CA ASP A 376 6.72 -48.20 9.39
C ASP A 376 7.43 -47.24 8.43
N ALA A 377 6.68 -46.37 7.75
CA ALA A 377 7.21 -45.37 6.82
C ALA A 377 7.95 -44.20 7.49
N GLU A 378 7.72 -43.92 8.79
CA GLU A 378 8.54 -42.96 9.56
C GLU A 378 9.83 -43.60 10.12
N GLY A 379 9.92 -44.93 10.14
CA GLY A 379 11.12 -45.70 10.52
C GLY A 379 10.84 -46.77 11.57
N PRO A 380 11.83 -47.65 11.86
CA PRO A 380 11.67 -48.72 12.84
C PRO A 380 11.52 -48.16 14.25
N VAL A 381 10.45 -48.56 14.95
CA VAL A 381 10.13 -48.13 16.32
C VAL A 381 9.78 -49.34 17.18
N ASP A 382 10.45 -49.49 18.32
CA ASP A 382 9.98 -50.38 19.39
C ASP A 382 8.84 -49.68 20.15
N VAL A 383 7.62 -50.15 19.91
CA VAL A 383 6.39 -49.62 20.52
C VAL A 383 6.43 -49.70 22.05
N MET A 384 7.02 -50.76 22.63
CA MET A 384 7.03 -50.93 24.09
C MET A 384 7.99 -49.94 24.74
N THR A 385 9.17 -49.73 24.14
CA THR A 385 10.11 -48.68 24.58
C THR A 385 9.51 -47.29 24.38
N LEU A 386 8.88 -47.01 23.24
CA LEU A 386 8.24 -45.72 22.98
C LEU A 386 7.10 -45.40 23.97
N MET A 387 6.23 -46.38 24.28
CA MET A 387 5.15 -46.16 25.26
C MET A 387 5.69 -45.94 26.67
N ALA A 388 6.81 -46.58 27.04
CA ALA A 388 7.50 -46.33 28.30
C ALA A 388 8.11 -44.91 28.34
N ASP A 389 8.79 -44.48 27.28
CA ASP A 389 9.45 -43.18 27.17
C ASP A 389 8.45 -42.00 27.13
N LEU A 390 7.31 -42.17 26.45
CA LEU A 390 6.25 -41.15 26.40
C LEU A 390 5.43 -41.07 27.70
N GLY A 391 5.36 -42.15 28.48
CA GLY A 391 4.52 -42.23 29.68
C GLY A 391 3.03 -41.94 29.45
N GLY A 392 2.54 -42.12 28.21
CA GLY A 392 1.17 -41.76 27.80
C GLY A 392 0.96 -40.28 27.43
N HIS A 393 2.02 -39.48 27.33
CA HIS A 393 1.98 -38.05 27.00
C HIS A 393 2.76 -37.73 25.73
N ILE A 394 2.16 -36.93 24.83
CA ILE A 394 2.90 -36.33 23.71
C ILE A 394 3.79 -35.20 24.25
N PRO A 395 5.12 -35.21 24.02
CA PRO A 395 6.02 -34.16 24.47
C PRO A 395 5.71 -32.84 23.78
N TYR A 396 5.64 -31.77 24.57
CA TYR A 396 5.19 -30.46 24.10
C TYR A 396 6.04 -29.89 22.94
N GLU A 397 7.32 -30.27 22.84
CA GLU A 397 8.22 -29.85 21.76
C GLU A 397 7.75 -30.19 20.34
N TYR A 398 6.93 -31.25 20.18
CA TYR A 398 6.36 -31.66 18.90
C TYR A 398 5.35 -30.63 18.37
N LEU A 399 4.67 -29.89 19.26
CA LEU A 399 3.78 -28.77 18.93
C LEU A 399 4.51 -27.54 18.40
N ARG A 400 5.85 -27.56 18.43
CA ARG A 400 6.73 -26.50 17.94
C ARG A 400 7.78 -27.03 16.96
N GLY A 401 7.45 -28.08 16.21
CA GLY A 401 8.16 -28.51 15.00
C GLY A 401 7.69 -27.75 13.75
N SER A 402 8.26 -28.05 12.58
CA SER A 402 7.83 -27.41 11.33
C SER A 402 6.40 -27.77 10.93
N ILE A 403 5.79 -27.00 10.03
CA ILE A 403 4.41 -27.22 9.54
C ILE A 403 4.19 -28.68 9.13
N ALA A 404 5.13 -29.27 8.37
CA ALA A 404 5.05 -30.68 7.96
C ALA A 404 5.09 -31.67 9.15
N GLN A 405 5.89 -31.39 10.18
CA GLN A 405 5.97 -32.23 11.38
C GLN A 405 4.70 -32.12 12.23
N ARG A 406 4.14 -30.91 12.33
CA ARG A 406 2.90 -30.64 13.06
C ARG A 406 1.67 -31.22 12.34
N ARG A 407 1.65 -31.19 11.01
CA ARG A 407 0.65 -31.91 10.19
C ARG A 407 0.75 -33.42 10.33
N ALA A 408 1.96 -34.00 10.36
CA ALA A 408 2.14 -35.43 10.61
C ALA A 408 1.65 -35.84 12.02
N LEU A 409 1.96 -35.04 13.04
CA LEU A 409 1.45 -35.21 14.40
C LEU A 409 -0.09 -35.10 14.46
N LEU A 410 -0.68 -34.14 13.76
CA LEU A 410 -2.14 -33.98 13.71
C LEU A 410 -2.79 -35.18 13.02
N ALA A 411 -2.27 -35.60 11.87
CA ALA A 411 -2.78 -36.75 11.13
C ALA A 411 -2.76 -38.03 11.97
N GLY A 412 -1.68 -38.34 12.68
CA GLY A 412 -1.63 -39.52 13.55
C GLY A 412 -2.68 -39.48 14.67
N LEU A 413 -2.99 -38.29 15.22
CA LEU A 413 -4.01 -38.12 16.26
C LEU A 413 -5.44 -38.27 15.69
N LEU A 414 -5.69 -37.71 14.50
CA LEU A 414 -6.99 -37.75 13.85
C LEU A 414 -7.28 -39.14 13.26
N ASP A 415 -6.31 -39.75 12.58
CA ASP A 415 -6.40 -41.12 12.07
C ASP A 415 -6.65 -42.10 13.21
N ALA A 416 -5.95 -41.99 14.33
CA ALA A 416 -6.14 -42.89 15.48
C ALA A 416 -7.50 -42.72 16.18
N ARG A 417 -7.97 -41.49 16.41
CA ARG A 417 -9.06 -41.23 17.38
C ARG A 417 -10.26 -40.45 16.86
N ALA A 418 -10.15 -39.76 15.72
CA ALA A 418 -11.20 -38.86 15.28
C ALA A 418 -12.20 -39.50 14.31
N THR A 419 -13.41 -38.94 14.28
CA THR A 419 -14.49 -39.24 13.34
C THR A 419 -14.86 -38.00 12.55
N VAL A 420 -15.22 -38.17 11.28
CA VAL A 420 -15.77 -37.09 10.45
C VAL A 420 -17.30 -37.13 10.56
N ASP A 421 -17.88 -36.08 11.12
CA ASP A 421 -19.32 -35.94 11.31
C ASP A 421 -20.02 -35.52 10.01
N ASP A 422 -21.35 -35.69 9.91
CA ASP A 422 -22.09 -35.40 8.68
C ASP A 422 -22.15 -33.90 8.31
N ASP A 423 -21.79 -33.00 9.23
CA ASP A 423 -21.62 -31.56 8.98
C ASP A 423 -20.21 -31.18 8.48
N GLY A 424 -19.32 -32.18 8.33
CA GLY A 424 -17.93 -32.01 7.88
C GLY A 424 -16.92 -31.76 9.00
N TRP A 425 -17.37 -31.47 10.22
CA TRP A 425 -16.47 -31.26 11.35
C TRP A 425 -15.84 -32.58 11.82
N ILE A 426 -14.63 -32.48 12.34
CA ILE A 426 -13.86 -33.61 12.85
C ILE A 426 -14.00 -33.69 14.36
N THR A 427 -14.76 -34.66 14.88
CA THR A 427 -14.87 -34.90 16.31
C THR A 427 -13.71 -35.75 16.81
N VAL A 428 -12.94 -35.21 17.76
CA VAL A 428 -11.86 -35.85 18.50
C VAL A 428 -12.33 -36.09 19.95
N PRO A 429 -12.62 -37.33 20.37
CA PRO A 429 -13.11 -37.62 21.72
C PRO A 429 -12.08 -37.25 22.79
N ALA A 430 -12.54 -36.83 23.98
CA ALA A 430 -11.65 -36.67 25.13
C ALA A 430 -10.90 -37.98 25.44
N ALA A 431 -9.61 -37.90 25.76
CA ALA A 431 -8.87 -38.97 26.44
C ALA A 431 -8.36 -38.47 27.79
N THR A 432 -7.60 -37.37 27.76
CA THR A 432 -7.04 -36.71 28.94
C THR A 432 -7.06 -35.20 28.75
N ARG A 433 -6.95 -34.44 29.84
CA ARG A 433 -6.79 -32.97 29.80
C ARG A 433 -5.57 -32.56 28.98
N HIS A 434 -4.48 -33.34 29.06
CA HIS A 434 -3.27 -33.19 28.24
C HIS A 434 -3.58 -33.30 26.75
N MET A 435 -4.22 -34.40 26.32
CA MET A 435 -4.53 -34.62 24.92
C MET A 435 -5.42 -33.52 24.33
N THR A 436 -6.38 -33.04 25.13
CA THR A 436 -7.27 -31.94 24.75
C THR A 436 -6.55 -30.59 24.65
N ALA A 437 -5.44 -30.38 25.38
CA ALA A 437 -4.59 -29.20 25.23
C ALA A 437 -3.67 -29.34 24.01
N VAL A 438 -3.05 -30.51 23.82
CA VAL A 438 -2.17 -30.84 22.69
C VAL A 438 -2.89 -30.64 21.36
N VAL A 439 -4.08 -31.23 21.18
CA VAL A 439 -4.85 -31.08 19.93
C VAL A 439 -5.27 -29.63 19.71
N ALA A 440 -5.73 -28.92 20.74
CA ALA A 440 -6.15 -27.51 20.64
C ALA A 440 -5.00 -26.58 20.15
N ASP A 441 -3.83 -26.65 20.79
CA ASP A 441 -2.63 -25.88 20.43
C ASP A 441 -2.13 -26.25 19.02
N LEU A 442 -2.13 -27.55 18.68
CA LEU A 442 -1.73 -28.04 17.37
C LEU A 442 -2.62 -27.52 16.24
N VAL A 443 -3.93 -27.53 16.46
CA VAL A 443 -4.95 -27.13 15.49
C VAL A 443 -4.92 -25.60 15.31
N ALA A 444 -4.91 -24.82 16.38
CA ALA A 444 -4.77 -23.35 16.30
C ALA A 444 -3.45 -22.92 15.65
N GLY A 445 -2.33 -23.54 16.03
CA GLY A 445 -1.03 -23.25 15.42
C GLY A 445 -0.89 -23.72 13.97
N LEU A 446 -1.84 -24.49 13.43
CA LEU A 446 -1.93 -24.84 12.01
C LEU A 446 -2.95 -23.96 11.26
N GLY A 447 -3.55 -22.95 11.91
CA GLY A 447 -4.51 -22.01 11.32
C GLY A 447 -5.96 -22.51 11.29
N TYR A 448 -6.23 -23.68 11.87
CA TYR A 448 -7.56 -24.29 11.89
C TYR A 448 -8.38 -23.81 13.11
N THR A 449 -9.71 -23.97 13.03
CA THR A 449 -10.64 -23.63 14.11
C THR A 449 -10.97 -24.89 14.95
N TYR A 450 -11.18 -24.74 16.26
CA TYR A 450 -11.62 -25.86 17.12
C TYR A 450 -12.64 -25.41 18.17
N ARG A 451 -13.60 -26.28 18.49
CA ARG A 451 -14.54 -26.14 19.60
C ARG A 451 -14.26 -27.15 20.69
N ARG A 452 -14.06 -26.69 21.93
CA ARG A 452 -13.95 -27.56 23.11
C ARG A 452 -15.32 -27.72 23.78
N SER A 453 -15.75 -28.96 24.01
CA SER A 453 -16.95 -29.25 24.81
C SER A 453 -16.63 -29.23 26.32
N ALA A 454 -17.67 -29.08 27.15
CA ALA A 454 -17.54 -29.27 28.60
C ALA A 454 -17.09 -30.68 29.01
N THR A 455 -17.30 -31.69 28.14
CA THR A 455 -16.81 -33.07 28.33
C THR A 455 -15.36 -33.26 27.87
N GLY A 456 -14.67 -32.20 27.45
CA GLY A 456 -13.28 -32.23 26.97
C GLY A 456 -13.10 -32.79 25.56
N TRP A 457 -14.18 -32.97 24.80
CA TRP A 457 -14.10 -33.35 23.39
C TRP A 457 -13.72 -32.12 22.57
N LEU A 458 -13.08 -32.32 21.43
CA LEU A 458 -12.81 -31.26 20.46
C LEU A 458 -13.56 -31.55 19.18
N ARG A 459 -14.24 -30.57 18.60
CA ARG A 459 -14.61 -30.59 17.18
C ARG A 459 -13.64 -29.67 16.45
N VAL A 460 -13.01 -30.15 15.40
CA VAL A 460 -12.03 -29.40 14.58
C VAL A 460 -12.65 -29.11 13.22
N ASP A 461 -12.39 -27.92 12.70
CA ASP A 461 -12.82 -27.44 11.39
C ASP A 461 -11.57 -27.09 10.56
N ALA A 462 -11.34 -27.87 9.50
CA ALA A 462 -10.16 -27.83 8.65
C ALA A 462 -10.57 -27.96 7.17
N ASP A 463 -9.98 -27.14 6.31
CA ASP A 463 -10.36 -27.00 4.90
C ASP A 463 -9.50 -27.82 3.93
N ASP A 464 -8.51 -28.55 4.44
CA ASP A 464 -7.54 -29.32 3.65
C ASP A 464 -7.34 -30.78 4.14
N ASP A 465 -6.28 -31.44 3.65
CA ASP A 465 -6.04 -32.86 3.88
C ASP A 465 -5.32 -33.08 5.23
N VAL A 466 -6.08 -33.47 6.25
CA VAL A 466 -5.61 -33.69 7.64
C VAL A 466 -5.63 -35.15 8.13
N PHE A 467 -6.15 -36.08 7.32
CA PHE A 467 -6.14 -37.53 7.57
C PHE A 467 -5.19 -38.22 6.57
N THR A 468 -4.60 -39.35 6.96
CA THR A 468 -3.92 -40.25 6.00
C THR A 468 -4.67 -41.55 5.76
N VAL A 469 -5.52 -41.99 6.70
CA VAL A 469 -6.37 -43.18 6.54
C VAL A 469 -7.44 -42.91 5.48
N HIS A 470 -7.47 -43.73 4.45
CA HIS A 470 -8.13 -43.48 3.17
C HIS A 470 -9.63 -43.17 3.32
N HIS A 471 -10.34 -43.97 4.10
CA HIS A 471 -11.79 -43.80 4.30
C HIS A 471 -12.14 -42.51 5.07
N LYS A 472 -11.28 -42.08 6.01
CA LYS A 472 -11.45 -40.81 6.74
C LYS A 472 -11.10 -39.62 5.87
N ALA A 473 -10.01 -39.73 5.10
CA ALA A 473 -9.56 -38.71 4.15
C ALA A 473 -10.60 -38.44 3.06
N LEU A 474 -11.18 -39.49 2.46
CA LEU A 474 -12.30 -39.38 1.52
C LEU A 474 -13.51 -38.68 2.13
N ARG A 475 -14.01 -39.19 3.26
CA ARG A 475 -15.19 -38.63 3.94
C ARG A 475 -14.99 -37.18 4.37
N HIS A 476 -13.80 -36.81 4.85
CA HIS A 476 -13.47 -35.43 5.14
C HIS A 476 -13.46 -34.58 3.87
N LYS A 477 -12.80 -35.03 2.80
CA LYS A 477 -12.72 -34.32 1.52
C LYS A 477 -14.08 -34.11 0.86
N GLU A 478 -15.03 -35.03 1.05
CA GLU A 478 -16.41 -34.93 0.56
C GLU A 478 -17.27 -33.95 1.37
N LEU A 479 -17.01 -33.77 2.66
CA LEU A 479 -17.88 -33.01 3.58
C LEU A 479 -17.31 -31.67 4.05
N ARG A 480 -15.98 -31.47 3.97
CA ARG A 480 -15.30 -30.26 4.45
C ARG A 480 -15.71 -29.02 3.68
N ARG A 481 -15.54 -27.87 4.33
CA ARG A 481 -15.95 -26.55 3.83
C ARG A 481 -14.77 -25.58 3.93
N PRO A 482 -14.80 -24.43 3.24
CA PRO A 482 -13.85 -23.36 3.48
C PRO A 482 -13.88 -22.94 4.95
N ALA A 483 -12.72 -22.92 5.60
CA ALA A 483 -12.52 -22.58 7.01
C ALA A 483 -11.56 -21.39 7.11
N GLY A 484 -10.88 -21.22 8.25
CA GLY A 484 -9.89 -20.16 8.45
C GLY A 484 -10.44 -18.82 8.98
N VAL A 485 -11.72 -18.78 9.38
CA VAL A 485 -12.32 -17.63 10.07
C VAL A 485 -13.09 -18.06 11.34
N ARG A 486 -13.11 -17.17 12.34
CA ARG A 486 -13.80 -17.33 13.62
C ARG A 486 -14.85 -16.25 13.81
N ARG A 487 -16.12 -16.63 13.85
CA ARG A 487 -17.21 -15.68 14.11
C ARG A 487 -17.18 -15.19 15.57
N ILE A 488 -17.43 -13.90 15.82
CA ILE A 488 -17.61 -13.36 17.18
C ILE A 488 -19.03 -13.68 17.66
N VAL A 489 -19.20 -14.15 18.91
CA VAL A 489 -20.53 -14.58 19.45
C VAL A 489 -20.95 -13.90 20.74
N ALA A 490 -20.02 -13.28 21.47
CA ALA A 490 -20.36 -12.31 22.49
C ALA A 490 -19.22 -11.29 22.66
N VAL A 491 -19.59 -10.10 23.10
CA VAL A 491 -18.65 -9.14 23.70
C VAL A 491 -19.34 -8.62 24.95
N ARG A 492 -18.74 -8.83 26.12
CA ARG A 492 -19.35 -8.54 27.43
C ARG A 492 -18.47 -7.57 28.20
N PRO A 493 -19.01 -6.46 28.75
CA PRO A 493 -18.25 -5.66 29.71
C PRO A 493 -17.91 -6.51 30.94
N VAL A 494 -16.69 -6.37 31.44
CA VAL A 494 -16.21 -7.02 32.67
C VAL A 494 -15.65 -5.98 33.62
N ASP A 495 -15.49 -6.34 34.89
CA ASP A 495 -14.77 -5.50 35.85
C ASP A 495 -13.37 -5.15 35.30
N SER A 496 -12.91 -3.94 35.58
CA SER A 496 -11.62 -3.46 35.08
C SER A 496 -10.48 -4.35 35.61
N VAL A 497 -9.81 -5.05 34.69
CA VAL A 497 -8.63 -5.86 35.00
C VAL A 497 -7.35 -5.09 34.69
N PRO A 498 -6.21 -5.43 35.33
CA PRO A 498 -4.92 -4.96 34.89
C PRO A 498 -4.65 -5.41 33.43
N VAL A 499 -4.32 -4.46 32.57
CA VAL A 499 -4.03 -4.67 31.15
C VAL A 499 -2.67 -4.10 30.78
N ARG A 500 -2.04 -4.63 29.73
CA ARG A 500 -0.72 -4.20 29.24
C ARG A 500 -0.63 -4.38 27.73
N CYS A 501 0.24 -3.60 27.11
CA CYS A 501 0.62 -3.75 25.70
C CYS A 501 2.11 -4.13 25.59
N VAL A 502 2.46 -4.91 24.57
CA VAL A 502 3.84 -5.14 24.12
C VAL A 502 3.99 -4.77 22.65
N GLN A 503 5.20 -4.44 22.25
CA GLN A 503 5.58 -4.24 20.85
C GLN A 503 6.53 -5.35 20.42
N VAL A 504 6.46 -5.71 19.14
CA VAL A 504 7.23 -6.77 18.50
C VAL A 504 8.03 -6.25 17.29
N ASP A 505 8.98 -7.04 16.77
CA ASP A 505 9.97 -6.62 15.77
C ASP A 505 9.68 -7.00 14.31
N ASN A 506 8.49 -7.49 13.99
CA ASN A 506 8.01 -7.63 12.62
C ASN A 506 7.49 -6.30 12.03
N GLU A 507 7.42 -6.22 10.70
CA GLU A 507 7.06 -5.02 9.93
C GLU A 507 5.61 -4.57 10.19
N ASP A 508 4.69 -5.51 10.39
CA ASP A 508 3.28 -5.21 10.67
C ASP A 508 3.04 -4.76 12.13
N HIS A 509 4.03 -4.94 13.01
CA HIS A 509 3.94 -4.82 14.47
C HIS A 509 2.78 -5.62 15.10
N LEU A 510 2.35 -6.69 14.44
CA LEU A 510 1.29 -7.59 14.88
C LEU A 510 1.91 -8.75 15.67
N PHE A 511 1.22 -9.19 16.72
CA PHE A 511 1.51 -10.47 17.38
C PHE A 511 0.21 -11.20 17.66
N LEU A 512 0.31 -12.53 17.72
CA LEU A 512 -0.80 -13.41 18.03
C LEU A 512 -1.12 -13.34 19.53
N ALA A 513 -2.40 -13.20 19.88
CA ALA A 513 -2.87 -13.24 21.26
C ALA A 513 -3.99 -14.27 21.50
N GLY A 514 -4.07 -14.79 22.73
CA GLY A 514 -5.04 -15.80 23.16
C GLY A 514 -4.69 -17.23 22.70
N GLU A 515 -5.36 -18.24 23.27
CA GLU A 515 -5.22 -19.65 22.85
C GLU A 515 -5.61 -19.86 21.37
N ALA A 516 -6.41 -18.94 20.82
CA ALA A 516 -6.86 -18.89 19.44
C ALA A 516 -5.87 -18.24 18.45
N MET A 517 -4.90 -17.45 18.92
CA MET A 517 -3.89 -16.74 18.12
C MET A 517 -4.46 -15.67 17.15
N VAL A 518 -4.69 -14.44 17.63
CA VAL A 518 -5.37 -13.32 16.90
C VAL A 518 -4.52 -12.01 16.80
N PRO A 519 -4.53 -11.24 15.67
CA PRO A 519 -3.73 -9.99 15.43
C PRO A 519 -4.44 -8.60 15.58
N THR A 520 -3.71 -7.45 15.65
CA THR A 520 -4.18 -6.11 16.18
C THR A 520 -3.51 -4.79 15.61
N HIS A 521 -4.19 -3.63 15.37
CA HIS A 521 -3.80 -2.53 14.39
C HIS A 521 -3.69 -1.00 14.87
N ASN A 522 -3.08 0.00 14.15
CA ASN A 522 -2.98 1.47 14.54
C ASN A 522 -2.86 2.56 13.39
N SER A 523 -3.41 3.80 13.55
CA SER A 523 -2.76 5.17 13.36
C SER A 523 -3.73 6.36 13.13
N THR A 524 -3.32 7.65 13.34
CA THR A 524 -4.25 8.83 13.28
C THR A 524 -3.82 10.23 12.75
N LEU A 525 -2.60 10.77 12.90
CA LEU A 525 -2.36 12.25 12.72
C LEU A 525 -2.58 12.80 11.30
N ALA A 526 -2.11 12.15 10.24
CA ALA A 526 -2.12 12.78 8.91
C ALA A 526 -3.54 13.03 8.36
N MET A 527 -4.55 12.35 8.92
CA MET A 527 -5.96 12.66 8.65
C MET A 527 -6.35 14.06 9.12
N ASP A 528 -5.77 14.60 10.20
CA ASP A 528 -6.06 15.98 10.64
C ASP A 528 -5.58 17.03 9.61
N PHE A 529 -4.43 16.80 8.97
CA PHE A 529 -3.94 17.68 7.89
C PHE A 529 -4.85 17.63 6.65
N LEU A 530 -5.30 16.42 6.24
CA LEU A 530 -6.28 16.27 5.14
C LEU A 530 -7.61 16.92 5.47
N ARG A 531 -8.07 16.78 6.72
CA ARG A 531 -9.33 17.33 7.23
C ARG A 531 -9.30 18.85 7.22
N SER A 532 -8.21 19.47 7.69
CA SER A 532 -8.00 20.92 7.54
C SER A 532 -8.00 21.33 6.06
N CYS A 533 -7.14 20.72 5.23
CA CYS A 533 -7.02 21.01 3.81
C CYS A 533 -8.36 20.96 3.06
N SER A 534 -9.04 19.80 3.08
CA SER A 534 -10.20 19.54 2.23
C SER A 534 -11.54 19.95 2.84
N ILE A 535 -11.74 19.76 4.15
CA ILE A 535 -13.05 20.01 4.78
C ILE A 535 -13.13 21.44 5.33
N HIS A 536 -12.06 21.99 5.93
CA HIS A 536 -12.10 23.36 6.49
C HIS A 536 -11.72 24.44 5.47
N HIS A 537 -10.84 24.11 4.52
CA HIS A 537 -10.32 25.06 3.52
C HIS A 537 -10.73 24.78 2.07
N HIS A 538 -11.54 23.74 1.82
CA HIS A 538 -12.00 23.33 0.49
C HIS A 538 -10.88 23.19 -0.57
N MET A 539 -9.67 22.82 -0.13
CA MET A 539 -8.52 22.57 -1.01
C MET A 539 -8.41 21.08 -1.32
N THR A 540 -8.21 20.74 -2.60
CA THR A 540 -8.19 19.35 -3.05
C THR A 540 -7.09 18.53 -2.39
N GLY A 541 -7.47 17.49 -1.63
CA GLY A 541 -6.56 16.57 -0.95
C GLY A 541 -6.69 15.14 -1.47
N ALA A 542 -5.59 14.39 -1.47
CA ALA A 542 -5.58 12.97 -1.80
C ALA A 542 -4.88 12.15 -0.70
N MET A 543 -5.49 11.04 -0.29
CA MET A 543 -4.90 10.05 0.62
C MET A 543 -4.71 8.72 -0.10
N PHE A 544 -3.49 8.22 -0.12
CA PHE A 544 -3.14 6.87 -0.55
C PHE A 544 -2.87 6.03 0.70
N SER A 545 -3.78 5.09 0.98
CA SER A 545 -3.74 4.25 2.16
C SER A 545 -3.41 2.81 1.78
N LEU A 546 -2.33 2.31 2.36
CA LEU A 546 -1.80 0.95 2.23
C LEU A 546 -2.16 0.10 3.44
N GLU A 547 -2.48 0.74 4.58
CA GLU A 547 -2.77 0.11 5.87
C GLU A 547 -4.28 0.15 6.21
N MET A 548 -4.96 1.30 6.10
CA MET A 548 -6.38 1.46 6.44
C MET A 548 -7.33 1.43 5.24
N SER A 549 -8.55 0.90 5.42
CA SER A 549 -9.57 0.93 4.36
C SER A 549 -10.28 2.29 4.24
N LYS A 550 -10.85 2.60 3.06
CA LYS A 550 -11.59 3.86 2.82
C LYS A 550 -12.73 4.08 3.80
N VAL A 551 -13.42 3.00 4.21
CA VAL A 551 -14.52 3.05 5.19
C VAL A 551 -14.01 3.47 6.56
N GLU A 552 -12.85 2.94 6.96
CA GLU A 552 -12.23 3.30 8.23
C GLU A 552 -11.80 4.77 8.27
N ILE A 553 -11.16 5.25 7.19
CA ILE A 553 -10.75 6.66 7.05
C ILE A 553 -11.97 7.58 7.13
N VAL A 554 -13.04 7.28 6.39
CA VAL A 554 -14.29 8.08 6.41
C VAL A 554 -14.93 8.09 7.81
N MET A 555 -14.96 6.96 8.53
CA MET A 555 -15.46 6.90 9.90
C MET A 555 -14.64 7.75 10.87
N ARG A 556 -13.31 7.75 10.75
CA ARG A 556 -12.41 8.57 11.57
C ARG A 556 -12.57 10.08 11.26
N LEU A 557 -12.73 10.45 9.99
CA LEU A 557 -13.03 11.84 9.57
C LEU A 557 -14.37 12.33 10.14
N LEU A 558 -15.44 11.54 10.00
CA LEU A 558 -16.77 11.86 10.53
C LEU A 558 -16.75 12.02 12.06
N SER A 559 -16.08 11.10 12.78
CA SER A 559 -15.85 11.17 14.23
C SER A 559 -15.18 12.49 14.62
N ALA A 560 -14.12 12.87 13.90
CA ALA A 560 -13.31 14.05 14.20
C ALA A 560 -14.06 15.39 13.96
N GLU A 561 -14.90 15.45 12.93
CA GLU A 561 -15.74 16.61 12.57
C GLU A 561 -17.00 16.74 13.42
N ALA A 562 -17.78 15.67 13.54
CA ALA A 562 -19.04 15.67 14.29
C ALA A 562 -18.83 15.72 15.81
N LYS A 563 -17.60 15.43 16.28
CA LYS A 563 -17.25 15.26 17.70
C LYS A 563 -18.11 14.18 18.38
N VAL A 564 -18.42 13.14 17.62
CA VAL A 564 -19.03 11.90 18.09
C VAL A 564 -17.90 10.90 18.30
N LYS A 565 -17.94 10.07 19.34
CA LYS A 565 -16.84 9.13 19.58
C LYS A 565 -16.80 8.07 18.47
N LEU A 566 -15.61 7.71 18.02
CA LEU A 566 -15.43 6.65 17.03
C LEU A 566 -16.05 5.32 17.51
N GLY A 567 -15.96 5.04 18.82
CA GLY A 567 -16.61 3.89 19.46
C GLY A 567 -18.14 3.95 19.35
N ASP A 568 -18.76 5.10 19.64
CA ASP A 568 -20.22 5.28 19.54
C ASP A 568 -20.71 5.14 18.09
N MET A 569 -19.93 5.63 17.13
CA MET A 569 -20.22 5.49 15.69
C MET A 569 -20.07 4.06 15.18
N ARG A 570 -18.96 3.37 15.52
CA ARG A 570 -18.72 1.97 15.15
C ARG A 570 -19.73 1.03 15.84
N GLY A 571 -20.08 1.33 17.09
CA GLY A 571 -21.00 0.55 17.92
C GLY A 571 -22.49 0.78 17.65
N GLY A 572 -22.86 1.73 16.79
CA GLY A 572 -24.27 2.07 16.52
C GLY A 572 -25.04 2.64 17.73
N SER A 573 -24.34 3.01 18.80
CA SER A 573 -24.89 3.54 20.06
C SER A 573 -25.08 5.06 20.06
N MET A 574 -24.97 5.69 18.88
CA MET A 574 -25.19 7.12 18.68
C MET A 574 -26.57 7.57 19.18
N THR A 575 -26.58 8.61 20.02
CA THR A 575 -27.80 9.28 20.46
C THR A 575 -28.45 10.09 19.33
N ASP A 576 -29.70 10.51 19.49
CA ASP A 576 -30.37 11.41 18.53
C ASP A 576 -29.61 12.73 18.32
N ASP A 577 -28.89 13.22 19.34
CA ASP A 577 -28.00 14.38 19.20
C ASP A 577 -26.73 14.04 18.41
N ASP A 578 -26.12 12.87 18.61
CA ASP A 578 -24.98 12.41 17.80
C ASP A 578 -25.37 12.27 16.33
N TRP A 579 -26.53 11.67 16.03
CA TRP A 579 -27.09 11.61 14.67
C TRP A 579 -27.35 13.00 14.10
N THR A 580 -27.86 13.93 14.91
CA THR A 580 -28.07 15.33 14.50
C THR A 580 -26.74 16.05 14.22
N ARG A 581 -25.70 15.82 15.03
CA ARG A 581 -24.36 16.39 14.83
C ARG A 581 -23.67 15.81 13.60
N LEU A 582 -23.78 14.50 13.38
CA LEU A 582 -23.27 13.82 12.19
C LEU A 582 -23.95 14.34 10.92
N ALA A 583 -25.29 14.36 10.88
CA ALA A 583 -26.06 14.81 9.72
C ALA A 583 -25.75 16.26 9.33
N ARG A 584 -25.48 17.14 10.30
CA ARG A 584 -25.05 18.53 10.04
C ARG A 584 -23.69 18.63 9.37
N ARG A 585 -22.73 17.76 9.71
CA ARG A 585 -21.37 17.74 9.12
C ARG A 585 -21.27 16.91 7.84
N MET A 586 -22.20 15.98 7.63
CA MET A 586 -22.21 15.10 6.46
C MET A 586 -22.28 15.87 5.13
N GLY A 587 -22.98 17.01 5.08
CA GLY A 587 -23.00 17.89 3.90
C GLY A 587 -21.62 18.48 3.59
N GLU A 588 -21.00 19.14 4.57
CA GLU A 588 -19.66 19.74 4.44
C GLU A 588 -18.60 18.71 4.02
N ILE A 589 -18.65 17.50 4.59
CA ILE A 589 -17.73 16.39 4.25
C ILE A 589 -18.01 15.83 2.84
N SER A 590 -19.29 15.76 2.43
CA SER A 590 -19.65 15.26 1.09
C SER A 590 -19.33 16.24 -0.03
N GLU A 591 -19.22 17.54 0.26
CA GLU A 591 -18.83 18.59 -0.69
C GLU A 591 -17.31 18.87 -0.67
N ALA A 592 -16.57 18.33 0.29
CA ALA A 592 -15.12 18.48 0.38
C ALA A 592 -14.40 17.76 -0.78
N PRO A 593 -13.42 18.40 -1.45
CA PRO A 593 -12.66 17.80 -2.56
C PRO A 593 -11.57 16.82 -2.05
N LEU A 594 -11.99 15.82 -1.27
CA LEU A 594 -11.12 14.81 -0.66
C LEU A 594 -11.22 13.48 -1.42
N PHE A 595 -10.09 12.98 -1.89
CA PHE A 595 -9.97 11.71 -2.61
C PHE A 595 -9.22 10.69 -1.75
N ILE A 596 -9.75 9.47 -1.63
CA ILE A 596 -9.15 8.37 -0.86
C ILE A 596 -8.98 7.16 -1.78
N ASP A 597 -7.79 6.56 -1.76
CA ASP A 597 -7.47 5.34 -2.47
C ASP A 597 -6.90 4.31 -1.49
N ASP A 598 -7.59 3.19 -1.33
CA ASP A 598 -7.24 2.06 -0.45
C ASP A 598 -6.92 0.78 -1.25
N SER A 599 -6.43 0.94 -2.49
CA SER A 599 -6.07 -0.20 -3.34
C SER A 599 -4.89 -0.99 -2.72
N PRO A 600 -4.95 -2.32 -2.67
CA PRO A 600 -3.82 -3.12 -2.16
C PRO A 600 -2.62 -3.05 -3.11
N ASN A 601 -1.41 -3.07 -2.54
CA ASN A 601 -0.13 -3.13 -3.27
C ASN A 601 0.17 -1.94 -4.21
N LEU A 602 -0.34 -0.73 -3.94
CA LEU A 602 -0.07 0.45 -4.76
C LEU A 602 1.44 0.71 -4.95
N THR A 603 1.85 0.78 -6.21
CA THR A 603 3.20 1.20 -6.60
C THR A 603 3.31 2.72 -6.66
N MET A 604 4.54 3.25 -6.57
CA MET A 604 4.78 4.69 -6.73
C MET A 604 4.35 5.22 -8.11
N MET A 605 4.42 4.38 -9.15
CA MET A 605 3.98 4.74 -10.50
C MET A 605 2.47 5.00 -10.55
N GLU A 606 1.67 4.15 -9.90
CA GLU A 606 0.22 4.33 -9.80
C GLU A 606 -0.15 5.54 -8.94
N ILE A 607 0.51 5.72 -7.78
CA ILE A 607 0.32 6.90 -6.92
C ILE A 607 0.60 8.18 -7.72
N ARG A 608 1.72 8.24 -8.43
CA ARG A 608 2.07 9.38 -9.30
C ARG A 608 1.06 9.60 -10.43
N ALA A 609 0.64 8.54 -11.13
CA ALA A 609 -0.33 8.65 -12.22
C ALA A 609 -1.70 9.15 -11.73
N LYS A 610 -2.15 8.66 -10.57
CA LYS A 610 -3.40 9.09 -9.91
C LYS A 610 -3.29 10.55 -9.42
N ALA A 611 -2.20 10.91 -8.75
CA ALA A 611 -1.94 12.26 -8.27
C ALA A 611 -1.81 13.29 -9.43
N ARG A 612 -1.10 12.97 -10.52
CA ARG A 612 -1.06 13.78 -11.76
C ARG A 612 -2.46 14.02 -12.33
N ARG A 613 -3.29 12.96 -12.40
CA ARG A 613 -4.68 13.05 -12.88
C ARG A 613 -5.54 13.96 -12.01
N LEU A 614 -5.38 13.91 -10.69
CA LEU A 614 -6.08 14.80 -9.75
C LEU A 614 -5.55 16.24 -9.83
N LYS A 615 -4.24 16.47 -10.01
CA LYS A 615 -3.68 17.81 -10.24
C LYS A 615 -4.30 18.47 -11.48
N GLN A 616 -4.36 17.75 -12.59
CA GLN A 616 -4.91 18.26 -13.85
C GLN A 616 -6.42 18.53 -13.82
N ARG A 617 -7.21 17.71 -13.10
CA ARG A 617 -8.68 17.79 -13.10
C ARG A 617 -9.28 18.59 -11.95
N ASN A 618 -8.60 18.63 -10.81
CA ASN A 618 -9.14 19.09 -9.53
C ASN A 618 -8.18 20.04 -8.79
N ASP A 619 -7.05 20.45 -9.40
CA ASP A 619 -6.05 21.36 -8.80
C ASP A 619 -5.60 20.89 -7.39
N LEU A 620 -5.14 19.63 -7.34
CA LEU A 620 -4.58 18.97 -6.15
C LEU A 620 -3.61 19.89 -5.39
N LYS A 621 -3.84 20.00 -4.08
CA LYS A 621 -3.07 20.83 -3.14
C LYS A 621 -2.32 20.02 -2.07
N LEU A 622 -2.79 18.84 -1.69
CA LEU A 622 -2.13 18.01 -0.67
C LEU A 622 -2.17 16.52 -1.06
N VAL A 623 -1.06 15.82 -0.85
CA VAL A 623 -0.99 14.35 -0.93
C VAL A 623 -0.55 13.78 0.42
N VAL A 624 -1.24 12.74 0.88
CA VAL A 624 -0.84 11.92 2.03
C VAL A 624 -0.62 10.48 1.58
N VAL A 625 0.44 9.83 2.08
CA VAL A 625 0.77 8.42 1.84
C VAL A 625 0.96 7.70 3.17
N ASP A 626 0.21 6.63 3.42
CA ASP A 626 0.08 5.98 4.73
C ASP A 626 0.10 4.43 4.63
N TYR A 627 1.08 3.68 5.15
CA TYR A 627 2.42 4.09 5.57
C TYR A 627 3.46 3.64 4.55
N MET A 628 4.45 4.49 4.29
CA MET A 628 5.35 4.31 3.16
C MET A 628 6.23 3.05 3.22
N GLN A 629 6.40 2.45 4.40
CA GLN A 629 7.13 1.19 4.57
C GLN A 629 6.32 -0.07 4.19
N LEU A 630 5.07 0.02 3.71
CA LEU A 630 4.39 -1.06 2.97
C LEU A 630 4.64 -1.03 1.45
N MET A 631 5.26 0.02 0.93
CA MET A 631 5.50 0.12 -0.51
C MET A 631 6.50 -0.96 -0.97
N THR A 632 6.22 -1.50 -2.15
CA THR A 632 7.09 -2.43 -2.89
C THR A 632 7.51 -1.80 -4.20
N SER A 633 8.79 -1.96 -4.55
CA SER A 633 9.38 -1.44 -5.79
C SER A 633 9.08 -2.31 -7.01
N GLY A 634 8.46 -3.48 -6.80
CA GLY A 634 8.26 -4.50 -7.83
C GLY A 634 9.56 -5.20 -8.29
N LYS A 635 10.73 -4.79 -7.78
CA LYS A 635 12.05 -5.26 -8.18
C LYS A 635 12.72 -6.03 -7.06
N LYS A 636 13.63 -6.95 -7.41
CA LYS A 636 14.56 -7.55 -6.43
C LYS A 636 15.68 -6.55 -6.13
N VAL A 637 15.60 -5.91 -4.97
CA VAL A 637 16.63 -5.05 -4.39
C VAL A 637 17.49 -5.82 -3.39
N GLU A 638 18.77 -5.46 -3.25
CA GLU A 638 19.71 -6.16 -2.36
C GLU A 638 19.49 -5.85 -0.87
N SER A 639 18.87 -4.71 -0.55
CA SER A 639 18.59 -4.26 0.82
C SER A 639 17.37 -3.34 0.88
N ARG A 640 16.52 -3.53 1.88
CA ARG A 640 15.35 -2.67 2.16
C ARG A 640 15.73 -1.19 2.34
N GLN A 641 16.95 -0.91 2.82
CA GLN A 641 17.47 0.46 2.94
C GLN A 641 17.65 1.15 1.58
N GLN A 642 18.02 0.41 0.52
CA GLN A 642 18.08 0.96 -0.84
C GLN A 642 16.68 1.24 -1.37
N GLU A 643 15.73 0.34 -1.09
CA GLU A 643 14.34 0.46 -1.53
C GLU A 643 13.64 1.68 -0.90
N VAL A 644 13.75 1.84 0.42
CA VAL A 644 13.21 3.02 1.13
C VAL A 644 13.90 4.31 0.66
N SER A 645 15.17 4.24 0.28
CA SER A 645 15.88 5.38 -0.34
C SER A 645 15.36 5.72 -1.74
N GLU A 646 14.96 4.73 -2.53
CA GLU A 646 14.33 4.96 -3.82
C GLU A 646 12.94 5.60 -3.64
N PHE A 647 12.10 5.08 -2.73
CA PHE A 647 10.80 5.69 -2.42
C PHE A 647 10.92 7.11 -1.88
N SER A 648 11.86 7.35 -0.96
CA SER A 648 12.19 8.68 -0.42
C SER A 648 12.41 9.69 -1.54
N ARG A 649 13.32 9.36 -2.46
CA ARG A 649 13.65 10.20 -3.60
C ARG A 649 12.47 10.36 -4.56
N GLN A 650 11.70 9.29 -4.81
CA GLN A 650 10.54 9.35 -5.70
C GLN A 650 9.41 10.23 -5.12
N LEU A 651 9.16 10.19 -3.81
CA LEU A 651 8.21 11.11 -3.14
C LEU A 651 8.67 12.56 -3.21
N LYS A 652 9.97 12.83 -3.02
CA LYS A 652 10.52 14.18 -3.17
C LYS A 652 10.42 14.70 -4.61
N LEU A 653 10.61 13.82 -5.59
CA LEU A 653 10.40 14.15 -7.00
C LEU A 653 8.91 14.40 -7.28
N LEU A 654 8.00 13.57 -6.77
CA LEU A 654 6.55 13.75 -6.90
C LEU A 654 6.08 15.11 -6.35
N ALA A 655 6.56 15.50 -5.16
CA ALA A 655 6.23 16.77 -4.54
C ALA A 655 6.62 17.97 -5.42
N LYS A 656 7.84 17.93 -5.98
CA LYS A 656 8.36 18.95 -6.90
C LYS A 656 7.64 18.95 -8.25
N GLU A 657 7.43 17.77 -8.83
CA GLU A 657 6.80 17.56 -10.14
C GLU A 657 5.35 18.06 -10.19
N LEU A 658 4.60 17.88 -9.10
CA LEU A 658 3.21 18.32 -8.99
C LEU A 658 3.04 19.70 -8.36
N GLU A 659 4.11 20.29 -7.83
CA GLU A 659 4.07 21.48 -6.97
C GLU A 659 3.00 21.35 -5.89
N VAL A 660 3.12 20.31 -5.05
CA VAL A 660 2.26 20.08 -3.88
C VAL A 660 3.09 19.61 -2.68
N PRO A 661 2.70 19.95 -1.44
CA PRO A 661 3.15 19.22 -0.26
C PRO A 661 2.75 17.73 -0.33
N VAL A 662 3.72 16.86 -0.10
CA VAL A 662 3.54 15.42 0.05
C VAL A 662 3.90 15.03 1.48
N VAL A 663 2.91 14.57 2.24
CA VAL A 663 3.09 14.06 3.61
C VAL A 663 3.17 12.53 3.55
N ALA A 664 4.30 11.95 3.95
CA ALA A 664 4.42 10.51 4.10
C ALA A 664 4.44 10.14 5.59
N ILE A 665 3.60 9.17 5.97
CA ILE A 665 3.64 8.59 7.31
C ILE A 665 4.76 7.55 7.36
N SER A 666 5.62 7.69 8.38
CA SER A 666 6.75 6.80 8.62
C SER A 666 6.82 6.37 10.07
N GLN A 667 7.09 5.08 10.34
CA GLN A 667 7.29 4.62 11.72
C GLN A 667 8.70 4.93 12.23
N LEU A 668 8.84 5.19 13.54
CA LEU A 668 10.12 5.48 14.20
C LEU A 668 10.82 4.22 14.75
N ASN A 669 12.16 4.22 14.72
CA ASN A 669 12.97 3.22 15.40
C ASN A 669 12.99 3.45 16.92
N ARG A 670 13.49 2.47 17.67
CA ARG A 670 13.45 2.41 19.14
C ARG A 670 14.53 3.24 19.85
N GLY A 671 15.23 4.11 19.13
CA GLY A 671 16.20 5.06 19.67
C GLY A 671 15.68 6.06 20.73
N PRO A 672 14.38 6.44 20.79
CA PRO A 672 13.85 7.24 21.88
C PRO A 672 13.79 6.47 23.21
N GLU A 673 13.51 5.16 23.16
CA GLU A 673 13.13 4.37 24.34
C GLU A 673 14.32 4.09 25.28
N GLN A 674 15.53 4.19 24.75
CA GLN A 674 16.77 4.07 25.51
C GLN A 674 17.22 5.39 26.15
N ARG A 675 16.50 6.49 25.90
CA ARG A 675 16.81 7.83 26.41
C ARG A 675 15.87 8.21 27.55
N THR A 676 16.42 8.92 28.53
CA THR A 676 15.72 9.31 29.76
C THR A 676 14.46 10.15 29.51
N ASP A 677 14.45 10.95 28.45
CA ASP A 677 13.32 11.81 28.06
C ASP A 677 12.28 11.10 27.19
N LYS A 678 12.60 9.93 26.62
CA LYS A 678 11.74 9.15 25.72
C LYS A 678 11.23 9.94 24.50
N LYS A 679 11.83 11.11 24.20
CA LYS A 679 11.39 12.01 23.12
C LYS A 679 12.01 11.59 21.79
N PRO A 680 11.24 11.49 20.70
CA PRO A 680 11.79 11.20 19.40
C PRO A 680 12.63 12.37 18.87
N GLN A 681 13.65 12.01 18.10
CA GLN A 681 14.59 12.86 17.39
C GLN A 681 14.68 12.39 15.94
N VAL A 682 15.17 13.24 15.03
CA VAL A 682 15.25 12.91 13.59
C VAL A 682 16.13 11.68 13.34
N SER A 683 17.17 11.49 14.17
CA SER A 683 18.05 10.33 14.19
C SER A 683 17.35 9.00 14.50
N ASP A 684 16.09 8.99 14.95
CA ASP A 684 15.31 7.77 15.15
C ASP A 684 14.63 7.28 13.85
N LEU A 685 14.76 7.99 12.72
CA LEU A 685 14.42 7.48 11.38
C LEU A 685 15.45 6.48 10.83
N ARG A 686 16.42 6.04 11.66
CA ARG A 686 17.61 5.24 11.29
C ARG A 686 17.35 3.75 10.94
N GLU A 687 16.55 3.53 9.92
CA GLU A 687 16.89 2.62 8.80
C GLU A 687 16.79 3.33 7.43
N SER A 688 16.54 4.64 7.47
CA SER A 688 16.10 5.45 6.34
C SER A 688 16.79 6.82 6.33
N GLY A 689 18.13 6.84 6.38
CA GLY A 689 18.91 8.10 6.38
C GLY A 689 18.68 8.98 5.15
N SER A 690 18.18 8.39 4.07
CA SER A 690 17.63 9.05 2.88
C SER A 690 16.35 9.85 3.17
N LEU A 691 15.41 9.33 3.97
CA LEU A 691 14.20 10.07 4.38
C LEU A 691 14.57 11.33 5.17
N GLU A 692 15.52 11.22 6.10
CA GLU A 692 16.05 12.39 6.80
C GLU A 692 16.65 13.40 5.81
N GLN A 693 17.38 12.95 4.79
CA GLN A 693 18.04 13.85 3.83
C GLN A 693 17.04 14.51 2.88
N ASP A 694 16.18 13.74 2.22
CA ASP A 694 15.28 14.20 1.15
C ASP A 694 14.13 15.09 1.67
N ALA A 695 13.61 14.80 2.87
CA ALA A 695 12.53 15.57 3.47
C ALA A 695 12.92 17.05 3.69
N ASP A 696 11.98 17.97 3.48
CA ASP A 696 12.14 19.38 3.83
C ASP A 696 11.71 19.65 5.27
N MET A 697 10.77 18.84 5.77
CA MET A 697 10.27 18.91 7.14
C MET A 697 10.11 17.51 7.73
N VAL A 698 10.50 17.34 8.98
CA VAL A 698 10.28 16.11 9.76
C VAL A 698 9.54 16.48 11.03
N ILE A 699 8.33 15.93 11.17
CA ILE A 699 7.44 16.07 12.31
C ILE A 699 7.42 14.76 13.06
N LEU A 700 7.71 14.80 14.35
CA LEU A 700 7.80 13.64 15.23
C LEU A 700 6.73 13.75 16.31
N LEU A 701 5.91 12.71 16.48
CA LEU A 701 4.91 12.66 17.54
C LEU A 701 5.46 12.03 18.80
N HIS A 702 5.29 12.73 19.91
CA HIS A 702 5.54 12.23 21.25
C HIS A 702 4.28 12.37 22.10
N ARG A 703 4.03 11.36 22.93
CA ARG A 703 2.96 11.38 23.93
C ARG A 703 3.58 10.97 25.27
N PRO A 704 3.71 11.88 26.25
CA PRO A 704 4.25 11.54 27.56
C PRO A 704 3.41 10.44 28.24
N ASP A 705 2.09 10.59 28.15
CA ASP A 705 1.09 9.66 28.69
C ASP A 705 1.01 8.29 28.00
N ALA A 706 1.74 8.10 26.90
CA ALA A 706 1.91 6.79 26.26
C ALA A 706 2.98 5.92 26.97
N PHE A 707 3.76 6.51 27.88
CA PHE A 707 4.80 5.83 28.64
C PHE A 707 4.50 5.83 30.15
N GLU A 708 4.05 6.95 30.70
CA GLU A 708 3.83 7.13 32.14
C GLU A 708 2.39 7.59 32.36
N ARG A 709 1.57 6.74 32.98
CA ARG A 709 0.12 6.94 33.05
C ARG A 709 -0.30 8.11 33.94
N ASP A 710 0.47 8.36 35.00
CA ASP A 710 0.27 9.47 35.94
C ASP A 710 1.08 10.71 35.54
N ASP A 711 1.56 10.79 34.28
CA ASP A 711 2.23 11.98 33.77
C ASP A 711 1.26 13.18 33.89
N PRO A 712 1.70 14.32 34.47
CA PRO A 712 0.85 15.50 34.66
C PRO A 712 0.32 16.10 33.35
N ARG A 713 0.82 15.65 32.20
CA ARG A 713 0.44 16.02 30.83
C ARG A 713 -0.47 14.98 30.17
N ALA A 714 -1.19 14.16 30.95
CA ALA A 714 -2.18 13.22 30.43
C ALA A 714 -3.23 13.92 29.53
N GLY A 715 -3.42 13.42 28.31
CA GLY A 715 -4.22 14.09 27.28
C GLY A 715 -3.45 15.06 26.38
N GLU A 716 -2.17 15.34 26.64
CA GLU A 716 -1.31 16.14 25.76
C GLU A 716 -0.44 15.27 24.84
N ALA A 717 -0.13 15.80 23.67
CA ALA A 717 0.87 15.30 22.75
C ALA A 717 1.80 16.43 22.30
N ASP A 718 3.07 16.11 22.07
CA ASP A 718 4.06 17.01 21.51
C ASP A 718 4.24 16.71 20.01
N ILE A 719 3.88 17.68 19.17
CA ILE A 719 4.24 17.75 17.74
C ILE A 719 5.63 18.39 17.67
N ILE A 720 6.67 17.56 17.51
CA ILE A 720 8.07 17.99 17.48
C ILE A 720 8.49 18.16 16.03
N VAL A 721 8.60 19.41 15.56
CA VAL A 721 9.22 19.72 14.25
C VAL A 721 10.73 19.57 14.39
N GLY A 722 11.21 18.34 14.23
CA GLY A 722 12.62 17.97 14.42
C GLY A 722 13.54 18.43 13.30
N LYS A 723 13.00 18.62 12.09
CA LYS A 723 13.70 19.22 10.94
C LYS A 723 12.76 20.18 10.22
N HIS A 724 13.29 21.34 9.81
CA HIS A 724 12.63 22.26 8.90
C HIS A 724 13.72 22.97 8.07
N ARG A 725 13.70 22.81 6.74
CA ARG A 725 14.72 23.41 5.84
C ARG A 725 14.57 24.91 5.67
N ASN A 726 13.34 25.42 5.75
CA ASN A 726 12.99 26.80 5.37
C ASN A 726 12.59 27.68 6.58
N GLY A 727 12.77 27.20 7.81
CA GLY A 727 12.34 27.91 9.01
C GLY A 727 12.79 27.23 10.31
N PRO A 728 12.33 27.75 11.46
CA PRO A 728 12.72 27.22 12.77
C PRO A 728 12.11 25.84 13.05
N THR A 729 12.81 25.09 13.91
CA THR A 729 12.29 23.90 14.59
C THR A 729 11.62 24.30 15.92
N ALA A 730 10.59 23.57 16.34
CA ALA A 730 9.93 23.78 17.62
C ALA A 730 9.24 22.50 18.11
N THR A 731 8.86 22.48 19.38
CA THR A 731 7.90 21.52 19.92
C THR A 731 6.60 22.26 20.20
N ILE A 732 5.51 21.80 19.61
CA ILE A 732 4.16 22.37 19.78
C ILE A 732 3.33 21.36 20.56
N THR A 733 2.79 21.78 21.69
CA THR A 733 1.93 20.93 22.51
C THR A 733 0.48 21.08 22.05
N VAL A 734 -0.18 19.95 21.81
CA VAL A 734 -1.58 19.83 21.38
C VAL A 734 -2.31 18.89 22.34
N ALA A 735 -3.63 19.00 22.46
CA ALA A 735 -4.43 17.99 23.13
C ALA A 735 -4.72 16.83 22.16
N HIS A 736 -4.49 15.59 22.57
CA HIS A 736 -4.96 14.43 21.81
C HIS A 736 -6.35 14.01 22.28
N GLN A 737 -7.24 13.79 21.32
CA GLN A 737 -8.61 13.33 21.54
C GLN A 737 -8.81 12.08 20.70
N LEU A 738 -7.99 11.04 20.93
CA LEU A 738 -7.99 9.85 20.08
C LEU A 738 -9.33 9.09 20.06
N HIS A 739 -10.15 9.22 21.10
CA HIS A 739 -11.52 8.71 21.12
C HIS A 739 -12.45 9.40 20.10
N LEU A 740 -12.06 10.58 19.60
CA LEU A 740 -12.67 11.31 18.48
C LEU A 740 -11.80 11.22 17.18
N SER A 741 -10.73 10.42 17.16
CA SER A 741 -9.76 10.31 16.06
C SER A 741 -9.08 11.61 15.64
N ARG A 742 -8.72 12.48 16.59
CA ARG A 742 -8.13 13.79 16.28
C ARG A 742 -7.17 14.31 17.33
N PHE A 743 -6.30 15.23 16.92
CA PHE A 743 -5.58 16.17 17.78
C PHE A 743 -6.22 17.56 17.64
N VAL A 744 -6.06 18.43 18.65
CA VAL A 744 -6.54 19.82 18.63
C VAL A 744 -5.56 20.76 19.34
N ASP A 745 -5.52 22.02 18.92
CA ASP A 745 -4.77 23.06 19.65
C ASP A 745 -5.14 23.10 21.14
N MET A 746 -4.17 23.40 21.99
CA MET A 746 -4.41 23.68 23.41
C MET A 746 -5.27 24.94 23.56
N ALA A 747 -6.18 24.92 24.53
CA ALA A 747 -7.01 26.09 24.83
C ALA A 747 -6.12 27.26 25.29
N ARG A 748 -6.06 28.33 24.48
CA ARG A 748 -5.40 29.58 24.85
C ARG A 748 -6.19 30.23 25.99
N GLY A 749 -5.56 30.34 27.17
CA GLY A 749 -6.09 31.03 28.36
C GLY A 749 -6.00 32.54 28.27
#